data_AF-A0A951VDS3-F1
#
_entry.id   AF-A0A951VDS3-F1
#
_cell.length_a   1.000
_cell.length_b   1.000
_cell.length_c   1.000
_cell.angle_alpha   90.00
_cell.angle_beta   90.00
_cell.angle_gamma   90.00
#
_symmetry.space_group_name_H-M   'P 1'
#
loop_
_entity.id
_entity.type
_entity.pdbx_description
1 polymer ?
#
loop_
_entity_poly.entity_id
_entity_poly.type
_entity_poly.pdbx_seq_one_letter_code
_entity_poly.pdbx_strand_id
1 'polypeptide(L)'
;MKIFKLAVSIFLLVSLLAACKKEIDSTPTRGPKPPLPDGITTREMKISLPPEVNIDPATCNIFSQSFYAKRIDSGGFKVPYTAGKPNIAWVFDKDENAILAGFVTDSSKTISVATTAEVLLYIGTGATYQPNEVMAKFINGIGSVPGVAEWKAELEGIFKSDPLMLKKGLFIEPLKTRVTAFINSGVIKRKPADITVDANDIRSGLQLADSGLNNFIIKNSIRRRAQAFVYKMSYTDMQDKTVTVNNTISGSLTALSSTRLPQPGGIRDFKGVLQDWASGKGIDFFTVTSPQIEIPLEDNEKSAKFKVRVIGPGKPVSIPMTSDERGRWWNLSLQTALLDYLLPAVTDVVGHKDLAKKMNDKLDVGDKLDNIEKFLDKTGNLIAAIPAASDAIEAGDFGKVIPEVFYAMVNSRLGNVADEWIEALYESVADYVEANVSDFYKDPSFIEDRLENLMAILNVVDMGLKAVDYARITKAILQSNTIEEWDLLAREVQINISPVEFSLGTGGEQKLTAHIKTDLGAGNPVIEYQWETSGKYGHLKDDRGHEGTSFSSSLDNVSYLATATYPGSGEHKDTIKVTVYLKQGQTKSKIGEAKSVGTLTNKEVVVVNVATHVNVAPSRVDMNGNQLYKASNPTWDASITPRPGAKSYTMRVIKNGEKLSPVTKTPSPSDTIWRYPGGNIGTANGTDCSRSGMFAKIDLNAAQAAEERTRQEALIACWIGLGITAVEFTIEY
;
A
#
# COMPACT_ATOMS: atom_id res chain seq x y z
N MET A 1 -72.72 -7.50 18.67
CA MET A 1 -72.28 -8.28 19.86
C MET A 1 -70.93 -8.99 19.71
N LYS A 2 -70.57 -9.58 18.55
CA LYS A 2 -69.26 -10.24 18.35
C LYS A 2 -68.06 -9.27 18.33
N ILE A 3 -68.22 -8.08 17.74
CA ILE A 3 -67.16 -7.05 17.69
C ILE A 3 -66.86 -6.47 19.09
N PHE A 4 -67.89 -6.34 19.94
CA PHE A 4 -67.73 -5.87 21.31
C PHE A 4 -66.97 -6.89 22.19
N LYS A 5 -67.23 -8.19 21.99
CA LYS A 5 -66.47 -9.26 22.69
C LYS A 5 -65.00 -9.31 22.25
N LEU A 6 -64.71 -9.06 20.96
CA LEU A 6 -63.33 -9.03 20.46
C LEU A 6 -62.56 -7.80 20.96
N ALA A 7 -63.20 -6.62 20.99
CA ALA A 7 -62.59 -5.40 21.51
C ALA A 7 -62.30 -5.49 23.02
N VAL A 8 -63.20 -6.09 23.80
CA VAL A 8 -62.99 -6.30 25.24
C VAL A 8 -61.87 -7.30 25.50
N SER A 9 -61.75 -8.37 24.71
CA SER A 9 -60.64 -9.32 24.85
C SER A 9 -59.28 -8.73 24.46
N ILE A 10 -59.22 -7.88 23.43
CA ILE A 10 -57.99 -7.17 23.04
C ILE A 10 -57.63 -6.12 24.10
N PHE A 11 -58.62 -5.38 24.63
CA PHE A 11 -58.38 -4.41 25.70
C PHE A 11 -57.94 -5.09 26.99
N LEU A 12 -58.51 -6.26 27.34
CA LEU A 12 -58.05 -7.06 28.47
C LEU A 12 -56.62 -7.57 28.26
N LEU A 13 -56.27 -8.04 27.06
CA LEU A 13 -54.92 -8.52 26.74
C LEU A 13 -53.88 -7.39 26.81
N VAL A 14 -54.22 -6.20 26.29
CA VAL A 14 -53.37 -5.00 26.38
C VAL A 14 -53.25 -4.52 27.83
N SER A 15 -54.33 -4.60 28.63
CA SER A 15 -54.30 -4.23 30.05
C SER A 15 -53.54 -5.25 30.93
N LEU A 16 -53.57 -6.55 30.59
CA LEU A 16 -52.79 -7.59 31.26
C LEU A 16 -51.30 -7.52 30.88
N LEU A 17 -50.96 -7.15 29.64
CA LEU A 17 -49.59 -6.84 29.24
C LEU A 17 -49.07 -5.56 29.90
N ALA A 18 -49.94 -4.58 30.18
CA ALA A 18 -49.60 -3.39 30.96
C ALA A 18 -49.51 -3.64 32.48
N ALA A 19 -50.32 -4.57 33.02
CA ALA A 19 -50.37 -4.95 34.44
C ALA A 19 -49.32 -5.99 34.85
N CYS A 20 -48.71 -6.69 33.89
CA CYS A 20 -47.47 -7.46 34.10
C CYS A 20 -46.20 -6.59 34.01
N LYS A 21 -46.31 -5.27 34.22
CA LYS A 21 -45.21 -4.54 34.85
C LYS A 21 -45.17 -4.97 36.30
N LYS A 22 -44.41 -6.04 36.58
CA LYS A 22 -43.81 -6.18 37.90
C LYS A 22 -43.10 -4.84 38.12
N GLU A 23 -43.60 -4.01 39.03
CA GLU A 23 -42.80 -2.94 39.61
C GLU A 23 -41.63 -3.67 40.25
N ILE A 24 -40.59 -3.89 39.44
CA ILE A 24 -39.25 -4.11 39.96
C ILE A 24 -39.00 -2.80 40.67
N ASP A 25 -39.04 -2.84 42.00
CA ASP A 25 -38.52 -1.82 42.87
C ASP A 25 -37.07 -1.58 42.43
N SER A 26 -36.89 -0.68 41.47
CA SER A 26 -35.66 -0.52 40.68
C SER A 26 -34.79 0.59 41.23
N THR A 27 -35.01 0.99 42.48
CA THR A 27 -33.95 1.63 43.25
C THR A 27 -33.27 0.51 44.03
N PRO A 28 -32.20 -0.13 43.51
CA PRO A 28 -31.34 -0.90 44.38
C PRO A 28 -30.96 0.03 45.54
N THR A 29 -31.26 -0.37 46.77
CA THR A 29 -30.72 0.30 47.95
C THR A 29 -29.20 0.21 47.86
N ARG A 30 -28.58 1.29 47.38
CA ARG A 30 -27.15 1.38 47.10
C ARG A 30 -26.37 1.06 48.37
N GLY A 31 -25.58 0.00 48.32
CA GLY A 31 -24.63 -0.34 49.38
C GLY A 31 -23.54 0.74 49.54
N PRO A 32 -22.75 0.68 50.61
CA PRO A 32 -21.61 1.58 50.79
C PRO A 32 -20.62 1.44 49.63
N LYS A 33 -20.10 2.57 49.13
CA LYS A 33 -19.11 2.57 48.03
C LYS A 33 -17.87 1.77 48.44
N PRO A 34 -17.37 0.84 47.60
CA PRO A 34 -16.19 0.06 47.93
C PRO A 34 -14.98 0.97 48.15
N PRO A 35 -14.13 0.67 49.15
CA PRO A 35 -12.91 1.43 49.38
C PRO A 35 -11.95 1.29 48.20
N LEU A 36 -11.12 2.31 47.99
CA LEU A 36 -10.03 2.23 47.01
C LEU A 36 -9.06 1.11 47.41
N PRO A 37 -8.76 0.15 46.52
CA PRO A 37 -7.83 -0.93 46.84
C PRO A 37 -6.39 -0.45 47.12
N ASP A 38 -5.68 -1.20 47.93
CA ASP A 38 -4.25 -0.97 48.19
C ASP A 38 -3.42 -1.28 46.94
N GLY A 39 -2.32 -0.55 46.74
CA GLY A 39 -1.43 -0.70 45.57
C GLY A 39 -1.79 0.14 44.35
N ILE A 40 -2.96 0.79 44.34
CA ILE A 40 -3.32 1.76 43.29
C ILE A 40 -2.52 3.05 43.49
N THR A 41 -1.83 3.51 42.44
CA THR A 41 -1.15 4.81 42.46
C THR A 41 -2.19 5.93 42.52
N THR A 42 -1.98 6.87 43.43
CA THR A 42 -2.94 7.95 43.68
C THR A 42 -2.28 9.32 43.69
N ARG A 43 -3.13 10.33 43.53
CA ARG A 43 -2.78 11.73 43.62
C ARG A 43 -3.73 12.51 44.50
N GLU A 44 -3.18 13.39 45.33
CA GLU A 44 -3.98 14.32 46.12
C GLU A 44 -4.61 15.41 45.25
N MET A 45 -5.93 15.50 45.29
CA MET A 45 -6.71 16.53 44.61
C MET A 45 -7.80 17.10 45.52
N LYS A 46 -8.25 18.32 45.23
CA LYS A 46 -9.37 18.97 45.92
C LYS A 46 -10.49 19.34 44.95
N ILE A 47 -11.72 19.32 45.43
CA ILE A 47 -12.87 19.88 44.70
C ILE A 47 -12.90 21.38 44.99
N SER A 48 -12.97 22.21 43.95
CA SER A 48 -13.06 23.66 44.06
C SER A 48 -14.36 24.13 43.40
N LEU A 49 -15.31 24.57 44.22
CA LEU A 49 -16.60 25.10 43.78
C LEU A 49 -16.62 26.63 43.90
N PRO A 50 -17.37 27.33 43.02
CA PRO A 50 -17.65 28.74 43.22
C PRO A 50 -18.42 28.97 44.54
N PRO A 51 -18.15 30.05 45.28
CA PRO A 51 -18.72 30.29 46.61
C PRO A 51 -20.25 30.43 46.62
N GLU A 52 -20.86 30.74 45.48
CA GLU A 52 -22.31 30.93 45.33
C GLU A 52 -23.09 29.61 45.19
N VAL A 53 -22.39 28.48 45.02
CA VAL A 53 -23.01 27.16 44.81
C VAL A 53 -23.18 26.44 46.14
N ASN A 54 -24.43 26.15 46.51
CA ASN A 54 -24.77 25.44 47.75
C ASN A 54 -24.59 23.91 47.62
N ILE A 55 -23.37 23.48 47.31
CA ILE A 55 -22.96 22.08 47.31
C ILE A 55 -21.82 21.92 48.31
N ASP A 56 -21.97 20.99 49.25
CA ASP A 56 -20.93 20.64 50.20
C ASP A 56 -19.92 19.66 49.57
N PRO A 57 -18.65 20.06 49.34
CA PRO A 57 -17.60 19.17 48.83
C PRO A 57 -17.38 17.91 49.68
N ALA A 58 -17.78 17.92 50.96
CA ALA A 58 -17.70 16.77 51.86
C ALA A 58 -18.72 15.66 51.50
N THR A 59 -19.78 16.00 50.78
CA THR A 59 -20.80 15.05 50.31
C THR A 59 -20.51 14.51 48.90
N CYS A 60 -19.60 15.15 48.18
CA CYS A 60 -19.22 14.74 46.83
C CYS A 60 -18.27 13.54 46.81
N ASN A 61 -18.24 12.83 45.68
CA ASN A 61 -17.30 11.74 45.41
C ASN A 61 -16.53 11.99 44.12
N ILE A 62 -15.28 11.52 44.04
CA ILE A 62 -14.49 11.56 42.81
C ILE A 62 -14.37 10.14 42.26
N PHE A 63 -14.63 9.97 40.96
CA PHE A 63 -14.48 8.73 40.22
C PHE A 63 -13.41 8.89 39.14
N SER A 64 -12.43 7.98 39.09
CA SER A 64 -11.28 8.04 38.19
C SER A 64 -10.76 6.63 37.93
N GLN A 65 -10.45 6.31 36.68
CA GLN A 65 -9.94 4.98 36.27
C GLN A 65 -10.80 3.81 36.78
N SER A 66 -12.13 3.95 36.77
CA SER A 66 -13.08 2.96 37.32
C SER A 66 -13.09 2.80 38.85
N PHE A 67 -12.36 3.64 39.59
CA PHE A 67 -12.26 3.58 41.05
C PHE A 67 -12.79 4.85 41.72
N TYR A 68 -13.35 4.71 42.92
CA TYR A 68 -13.68 5.85 43.78
C TYR A 68 -12.43 6.35 44.49
N ALA A 69 -12.23 7.66 44.51
CA ALA A 69 -11.15 8.29 45.25
C ALA A 69 -11.37 8.18 46.76
N LYS A 70 -10.28 7.98 47.50
CA LYS A 70 -10.32 7.93 48.97
C LYS A 70 -10.25 9.34 49.54
N ARG A 71 -11.25 9.75 50.34
CA ARG A 71 -11.21 11.03 51.07
C ARG A 71 -10.07 11.04 52.10
N ILE A 72 -9.44 12.21 52.31
CA ILE A 72 -8.40 12.43 53.32
C ILE A 72 -8.78 13.58 54.26
N ASP A 73 -8.23 13.54 55.49
CA ASP A 73 -8.60 14.45 56.60
C ASP A 73 -8.37 15.94 56.29
N SER A 74 -7.52 16.27 55.31
CA SER A 74 -7.23 17.63 54.86
C SER A 74 -8.32 18.26 53.96
N GLY A 75 -9.48 17.59 53.82
CA GLY A 75 -10.58 17.99 52.94
C GLY A 75 -10.32 17.72 51.46
N GLY A 76 -9.28 16.92 51.14
CA GLY A 76 -8.95 16.47 49.79
C GLY A 76 -9.31 15.01 49.53
N PHE A 77 -8.83 14.49 48.39
CA PHE A 77 -9.02 13.11 47.95
C PHE A 77 -7.73 12.54 47.37
N LYS A 78 -7.47 11.26 47.62
CA LYS A 78 -6.50 10.44 46.88
C LYS A 78 -7.17 9.84 45.67
N VAL A 79 -6.96 10.46 44.52
CA VAL A 79 -7.56 10.12 43.23
C VAL A 79 -6.65 9.15 42.46
N PRO A 80 -7.17 8.01 41.98
CA PRO A 80 -6.44 7.05 41.15
C PRO A 80 -5.84 7.68 39.89
N TYR A 81 -4.58 7.34 39.60
CA TYR A 81 -3.78 7.94 38.54
C TYR A 81 -2.65 7.01 38.07
N THR A 82 -2.27 7.11 36.79
CA THR A 82 -1.09 6.44 36.22
C THR A 82 -0.04 7.47 35.79
N ALA A 83 1.15 7.41 36.41
CA ALA A 83 2.25 8.35 36.13
C ALA A 83 2.55 8.49 34.63
N GLY A 84 2.69 9.74 34.16
CA GLY A 84 2.91 10.07 32.75
C GLY A 84 1.71 9.83 31.81
N LYS A 85 0.58 9.30 32.30
CA LYS A 85 -0.63 9.06 31.49
C LYS A 85 -1.82 9.84 32.05
N PRO A 86 -2.11 11.04 31.51
CA PRO A 86 -3.28 11.79 31.93
C PRO A 86 -4.57 10.99 31.77
N ASN A 87 -5.49 11.12 32.71
CA ASN A 87 -6.83 10.56 32.63
C ASN A 87 -7.88 11.58 33.09
N ILE A 88 -9.16 11.29 32.89
CA ILE A 88 -10.25 12.16 33.36
C ILE A 88 -10.75 11.63 34.70
N ALA A 89 -11.01 12.55 35.63
CA ALA A 89 -11.73 12.30 36.87
C ALA A 89 -13.06 13.09 36.87
N TRP A 90 -14.09 12.46 37.41
CA TRP A 90 -15.46 12.99 37.46
C TRP A 90 -15.88 13.18 38.92
N VAL A 91 -16.53 14.30 39.21
CA VAL A 91 -17.09 14.61 40.54
C VAL A 91 -18.58 14.37 40.49
N PHE A 92 -19.07 13.60 41.45
CA PHE A 92 -20.49 13.32 41.66
C PHE A 92 -20.98 14.00 42.94
N ASP A 93 -22.19 14.56 42.90
CA ASP A 93 -22.87 15.08 44.08
C ASP A 93 -23.42 13.95 44.98
N LYS A 94 -24.11 14.33 46.06
CA LYS A 94 -24.74 13.38 47.00
C LYS A 94 -25.83 12.50 46.37
N ASP A 95 -26.39 12.93 45.24
CA ASP A 95 -27.48 12.25 44.53
C ASP A 95 -26.93 11.48 43.30
N GLU A 96 -25.60 11.30 43.22
CA GLU A 96 -24.84 10.68 42.13
C GLU A 96 -25.05 11.34 40.75
N ASN A 97 -25.27 12.65 40.71
CA ASN A 97 -25.20 13.40 39.46
C ASN A 97 -23.76 13.82 39.19
N ALA A 98 -23.25 13.60 37.98
CA ALA A 98 -21.99 14.18 37.54
C ALA A 98 -22.12 15.71 37.48
N ILE A 99 -21.25 16.43 38.22
CA ILE A 99 -21.30 17.88 38.36
C ILE A 99 -20.02 18.59 37.88
N LEU A 100 -18.85 17.95 37.98
CA LEU A 100 -17.57 18.48 37.48
C LEU A 100 -16.72 17.38 36.86
N ALA A 101 -15.76 17.79 36.04
CA ALA A 101 -14.71 16.91 35.50
C ALA A 101 -13.34 17.63 35.49
N GLY A 102 -12.26 16.86 35.46
CA GLY A 102 -10.92 17.42 35.32
C GLY A 102 -9.89 16.38 34.91
N PHE A 103 -8.79 16.84 34.32
CA PHE A 103 -7.66 15.97 34.01
C PHE A 103 -6.83 15.71 35.27
N VAL A 104 -6.54 14.44 35.52
CA VAL A 104 -5.55 13.99 36.51
C VAL A 104 -4.23 13.82 35.76
N THR A 105 -3.22 14.61 36.12
CA THR A 105 -1.89 14.61 35.50
C THR A 105 -0.80 14.38 36.56
N ASP A 106 0.47 14.65 36.23
CA ASP A 106 1.59 14.76 37.18
C ASP A 106 1.69 16.14 37.86
N SER A 107 0.94 17.17 37.40
CA SER A 107 0.84 18.50 38.05
C SER A 107 -0.54 18.96 38.59
N SER A 108 -1.67 18.35 38.18
CA SER A 108 -3.04 18.64 38.65
C SER A 108 -3.24 18.57 40.17
N LYS A 109 -3.91 19.57 40.76
CA LYS A 109 -4.23 19.62 42.20
C LYS A 109 -5.72 19.81 42.51
N THR A 110 -6.52 20.20 41.52
CA THR A 110 -7.91 20.60 41.74
C THR A 110 -8.81 20.14 40.59
N ILE A 111 -10.08 19.86 40.92
CA ILE A 111 -11.17 19.71 39.96
C ILE A 111 -12.16 20.87 40.19
N SER A 112 -12.48 21.61 39.13
CA SER A 112 -13.29 22.83 39.17
C SER A 112 -14.11 23.01 37.89
N VAL A 113 -14.92 24.07 37.83
CA VAL A 113 -15.65 24.39 36.59
C VAL A 113 -14.69 24.71 35.44
N ALA A 114 -13.55 25.35 35.74
CA ALA A 114 -12.53 25.66 34.74
C ALA A 114 -11.88 24.39 34.15
N THR A 115 -11.61 23.36 34.96
CA THR A 115 -11.12 22.07 34.45
C THR A 115 -12.21 21.30 33.72
N THR A 116 -13.47 21.46 34.14
CA THR A 116 -14.63 20.86 33.47
C THR A 116 -14.76 21.43 32.05
N ALA A 117 -14.55 22.74 31.90
CA ALA A 117 -14.55 23.42 30.61
C ALA A 117 -13.49 22.87 29.65
N GLU A 118 -12.30 22.54 30.16
CA GLU A 118 -11.22 21.93 29.37
C GLU A 118 -11.57 20.50 28.93
N VAL A 119 -12.15 19.69 29.83
CA VAL A 119 -12.62 18.34 29.51
C VAL A 119 -13.73 18.36 28.46
N LEU A 120 -14.70 19.27 28.60
CA LEU A 120 -15.78 19.43 27.62
C LEU A 120 -15.26 19.90 26.27
N LEU A 121 -14.25 20.78 26.23
CA LEU A 121 -13.57 21.12 24.97
C LEU A 121 -12.84 19.91 24.39
N TYR A 122 -12.12 19.14 25.19
CA TYR A 122 -11.43 17.94 24.71
C TYR A 122 -12.39 16.92 24.08
N ILE A 123 -13.54 16.68 24.72
CA ILE A 123 -14.60 15.80 24.19
C ILE A 123 -15.26 16.44 22.96
N GLY A 124 -15.71 17.69 23.07
CA GLY A 124 -16.39 18.45 22.02
C GLY A 124 -15.51 18.80 20.82
N THR A 125 -14.20 18.56 20.93
CA THR A 125 -13.24 18.60 19.83
C THR A 125 -12.91 17.22 19.27
N GLY A 126 -13.58 16.14 19.69
CA GLY A 126 -13.26 14.79 19.24
C GLY A 126 -11.80 14.38 19.49
N ALA A 127 -11.06 15.10 20.35
CA ALA A 127 -9.68 14.76 20.71
C ALA A 127 -9.60 13.43 21.48
N THR A 128 -10.74 12.96 22.01
CA THR A 128 -10.94 11.60 22.53
C THR A 128 -10.58 10.51 21.51
N TYR A 129 -10.86 10.70 20.22
CA TYR A 129 -10.55 9.73 19.14
C TYR A 129 -9.10 9.76 18.67
N GLN A 130 -8.27 10.63 19.27
CA GLN A 130 -6.86 10.78 18.93
C GLN A 130 -5.98 9.98 19.89
N PRO A 131 -4.75 9.61 19.48
CA PRO A 131 -3.80 8.92 20.35
C PRO A 131 -3.51 9.65 21.68
N ASN A 132 -2.98 8.95 22.69
CA ASN A 132 -2.71 9.49 24.04
C ASN A 132 -1.78 10.71 24.02
N GLU A 133 -0.84 10.75 23.09
CA GLU A 133 0.09 11.85 22.90
C GLU A 133 -0.65 13.16 22.62
N VAL A 134 -1.82 13.09 21.96
CA VAL A 134 -2.66 14.25 21.68
C VAL A 134 -3.33 14.76 22.94
N MET A 135 -3.71 13.90 23.88
CA MET A 135 -4.29 14.32 25.16
C MET A 135 -3.28 15.10 26.00
N ALA A 136 -2.05 14.62 26.12
CA ALA A 136 -0.99 15.32 26.85
C ALA A 136 -0.68 16.68 26.22
N LYS A 137 -0.59 16.74 24.88
CA LYS A 137 -0.40 18.00 24.18
C LYS A 137 -1.62 18.93 24.32
N PHE A 138 -2.84 18.39 24.36
CA PHE A 138 -4.08 19.12 24.64
C PHE A 138 -4.04 19.84 25.97
N ILE A 139 -3.79 19.09 27.04
CA ILE A 139 -3.74 19.63 28.39
C ILE A 139 -2.69 20.74 28.49
N ASN A 140 -1.51 20.53 27.89
CA ASN A 140 -0.42 21.50 27.95
C ASN A 140 -0.66 22.77 27.08
N GLY A 141 -1.50 22.68 26.05
CA GLY A 141 -1.69 23.77 25.08
C GLY A 141 -3.01 24.54 25.21
N ILE A 142 -4.05 23.93 25.79
CA ILE A 142 -5.42 24.48 25.73
C ILE A 142 -5.54 25.87 26.37
N GLY A 143 -4.78 26.15 27.43
CA GLY A 143 -4.79 27.46 28.09
C GLY A 143 -4.27 28.62 27.22
N SER A 144 -3.55 28.33 26.14
CA SER A 144 -3.02 29.32 25.19
C SER A 144 -3.94 29.58 23.99
N VAL A 145 -5.06 28.86 23.89
CA VAL A 145 -5.99 28.98 22.77
C VAL A 145 -6.91 30.19 23.00
N PRO A 146 -6.96 31.17 22.07
CA PRO A 146 -7.87 32.31 22.16
C PRO A 146 -9.31 31.84 22.31
N GLY A 147 -10.11 32.47 23.19
CA GLY A 147 -11.51 32.06 23.42
C GLY A 147 -11.70 31.04 24.55
N VAL A 148 -10.64 30.39 25.05
CA VAL A 148 -10.75 29.39 26.14
C VAL A 148 -11.00 30.05 27.49
N ALA A 149 -10.44 31.24 27.74
CA ALA A 149 -10.68 31.97 28.99
C ALA A 149 -12.16 32.40 29.08
N GLU A 150 -12.72 32.88 27.98
CA GLU A 150 -14.12 33.25 27.85
C GLU A 150 -15.03 32.02 27.98
N TRP A 151 -14.64 30.88 27.40
CA TRP A 151 -15.37 29.62 27.57
C TRP A 151 -15.42 29.17 29.02
N LYS A 152 -14.31 29.25 29.75
CA LYS A 152 -14.27 28.92 31.18
C LYS A 152 -15.21 29.80 32.00
N ALA A 153 -15.22 31.11 31.73
CA ALA A 153 -16.11 32.06 32.42
C ALA A 153 -17.59 31.82 32.08
N GLU A 154 -17.89 31.54 30.81
CA GLU A 154 -19.24 31.20 30.35
C GLU A 154 -19.76 29.92 31.03
N LEU A 155 -18.94 28.87 31.08
CA LEU A 155 -19.31 27.63 31.75
C LEU A 155 -19.46 27.81 33.27
N GLU A 156 -18.62 28.65 33.90
CA GLU A 156 -18.81 29.02 35.31
C GLU A 156 -20.17 29.69 35.55
N GLY A 157 -20.60 30.58 34.64
CA GLY A 157 -21.94 31.17 34.69
C GLY A 157 -23.06 30.14 34.58
N ILE A 158 -22.94 29.19 33.64
CA ILE A 158 -23.91 28.09 33.47
C ILE A 158 -23.97 27.23 34.74
N PHE A 159 -22.81 26.84 35.29
CA PHE A 159 -22.73 26.03 36.50
C PHE A 159 -23.33 26.73 37.73
N LYS A 160 -23.08 28.04 37.90
CA LYS A 160 -23.68 28.84 38.97
C LYS A 160 -25.20 28.90 38.87
N SER A 161 -25.74 28.95 37.65
CA SER A 161 -27.19 28.93 37.42
C SER A 161 -27.82 27.58 37.71
N ASP A 162 -27.11 26.49 37.38
CA ASP A 162 -27.58 25.12 37.59
C ASP A 162 -26.38 24.15 37.68
N PRO A 163 -26.02 23.68 38.90
CA PRO A 163 -24.92 22.74 39.07
C PRO A 163 -25.13 21.39 38.38
N LEU A 164 -26.36 21.07 37.96
CA LEU A 164 -26.69 19.89 37.17
C LEU A 164 -26.52 20.11 35.66
N MET A 165 -25.78 21.15 35.25
CA MET A 165 -25.56 21.50 33.84
C MET A 165 -25.08 20.33 32.96
N LEU A 166 -24.26 19.41 33.52
CA LEU A 166 -23.74 18.26 32.80
C LEU A 166 -24.84 17.23 32.53
N LYS A 167 -25.64 16.91 33.56
CA LYS A 167 -26.80 16.00 33.43
C LYS A 167 -27.87 16.55 32.49
N LYS A 168 -28.11 17.86 32.54
CA LYS A 168 -29.14 18.55 31.74
C LYS A 168 -28.66 18.97 30.35
N GLY A 169 -27.38 18.81 30.03
CA GLY A 169 -26.82 19.19 28.73
C GLY A 169 -26.83 20.71 28.46
N LEU A 170 -26.84 21.55 29.50
CA LEU A 170 -26.91 23.01 29.32
C LEU A 170 -25.68 23.61 28.62
N PHE A 171 -24.57 22.85 28.60
CA PHE A 171 -23.32 23.24 27.97
C PHE A 171 -23.27 22.98 26.46
N ILE A 172 -24.20 22.20 25.88
CA ILE A 172 -24.08 21.65 24.51
C ILE A 172 -24.04 22.75 23.45
N GLU A 173 -25.03 23.65 23.42
CA GLU A 173 -25.10 24.73 22.42
C GLU A 173 -23.97 25.76 22.56
N PRO A 174 -23.62 26.21 23.79
CA PRO A 174 -22.41 27.01 24.02
C PRO A 174 -21.13 26.33 23.53
N LEU A 175 -20.95 25.04 23.84
CA LEU A 175 -19.79 24.25 23.41
C LEU A 175 -19.71 24.15 21.89
N LYS A 176 -20.83 23.84 21.22
CA LYS A 176 -20.92 23.77 19.76
C LYS A 176 -20.55 25.09 19.10
N THR A 177 -21.03 26.20 19.65
CA THR A 177 -20.69 27.55 19.19
C THR A 177 -19.19 27.80 19.30
N ARG A 178 -18.59 27.45 20.45
CA ARG A 178 -17.16 27.63 20.70
C ARG A 178 -16.29 26.78 19.77
N VAL A 179 -16.62 25.49 19.63
CA VAL A 179 -15.95 24.57 18.71
C VAL A 179 -16.04 25.07 17.27
N THR A 180 -17.20 25.55 16.84
CA THR A 180 -17.41 26.14 15.50
C THR A 180 -16.59 27.42 15.28
N ALA A 181 -16.43 28.26 16.31
CA ALA A 181 -15.60 29.45 16.23
C ALA A 181 -14.11 29.11 16.08
N PHE A 182 -13.61 28.12 16.84
CA PHE A 182 -12.26 27.60 16.67
C PHE A 182 -12.06 27.07 15.25
N ILE A 183 -13.02 26.31 14.74
CA ILE A 183 -13.11 25.80 13.36
C ILE A 183 -12.94 26.92 12.30
N ASN A 184 -13.67 28.01 12.43
CA ASN A 184 -13.73 29.06 11.40
C ASN A 184 -12.57 30.07 11.46
N SER A 185 -11.81 30.11 12.56
CA SER A 185 -10.69 31.04 12.76
C SER A 185 -9.40 30.68 11.98
N GLY A 186 -9.33 29.50 11.36
CA GLY A 186 -8.15 29.00 10.66
C GLY A 186 -8.13 29.29 9.15
N VAL A 187 -7.84 30.53 8.74
CA VAL A 187 -7.42 30.81 7.35
C VAL A 187 -5.90 30.69 7.25
N ILE A 188 -5.40 29.50 6.90
CA ILE A 188 -4.01 29.31 6.49
C ILE A 188 -3.95 29.21 4.96
N LYS A 189 -3.16 30.09 4.33
CA LYS A 189 -2.82 30.03 2.91
C LYS A 189 -2.07 28.73 2.62
N ARG A 190 -2.53 28.01 1.60
CA ARG A 190 -1.98 26.74 1.12
C ARG A 190 -0.53 26.89 0.71
N LYS A 191 0.33 25.97 1.14
CA LYS A 191 1.50 25.57 0.36
C LYS A 191 1.07 24.32 -0.42
N PRO A 192 1.11 24.30 -1.76
CA PRO A 192 0.98 23.07 -2.50
C PRO A 192 2.14 22.16 -2.06
N ALA A 193 1.83 21.00 -1.49
CA ALA A 193 2.80 19.91 -1.44
C ALA A 193 2.70 19.19 -2.77
N ASP A 194 3.81 19.12 -3.48
CA ASP A 194 3.95 18.36 -4.71
C ASP A 194 4.02 16.88 -4.30
N ILE A 195 2.90 16.17 -4.37
CA ILE A 195 2.89 14.71 -4.25
C ILE A 195 2.94 14.18 -5.68
N THR A 196 4.13 13.82 -6.13
CA THR A 196 4.31 13.07 -7.36
C THR A 196 3.90 11.61 -7.11
N VAL A 197 2.60 11.33 -7.17
CA VAL A 197 2.05 9.97 -7.32
C VAL A 197 1.73 9.79 -8.80
N ASP A 198 2.24 8.74 -9.41
CA ASP A 198 1.75 8.31 -10.72
C ASP A 198 0.47 7.47 -10.55
N ALA A 199 -0.73 7.79 -11.04
CA ALA A 199 -1.47 9.07 -11.16
C ALA A 199 -2.96 8.78 -11.46
N ASN A 200 -3.31 7.62 -12.04
CA ASN A 200 -4.56 7.52 -12.80
C ASN A 200 -5.69 6.64 -12.21
N ASP A 201 -5.48 5.85 -11.16
CA ASP A 201 -6.59 5.05 -10.58
C ASP A 201 -6.51 4.87 -9.06
N ILE A 202 -6.68 5.97 -8.33
CA ILE A 202 -6.85 5.95 -6.86
C ILE A 202 -8.34 5.88 -6.55
N ARG A 203 -8.76 4.86 -5.82
CA ARG A 203 -10.17 4.70 -5.39
C ARG A 203 -10.23 4.47 -3.90
N SER A 204 -11.08 5.21 -3.20
CA SER A 204 -11.17 5.13 -1.73
C SER A 204 -9.80 5.24 -1.03
N GLY A 205 -8.89 6.09 -1.53
CA GLY A 205 -7.53 6.23 -0.98
C GLY A 205 -6.63 4.99 -1.15
N LEU A 206 -7.06 3.99 -1.92
CA LEU A 206 -6.32 2.79 -2.27
C LEU A 206 -5.73 2.93 -3.65
N GLN A 207 -4.50 2.43 -3.81
CA GLN A 207 -3.80 2.41 -5.08
C GLN A 207 -3.08 1.07 -5.26
N LEU A 208 -3.32 0.39 -6.37
CA LEU A 208 -2.52 -0.75 -6.78
C LEU A 208 -1.20 -0.26 -7.37
N ALA A 209 -0.09 -0.89 -6.97
CA ALA A 209 1.21 -0.65 -7.55
C ALA A 209 1.92 -1.98 -7.85
N ASP A 210 2.66 -2.00 -8.95
CA ASP A 210 3.53 -3.12 -9.30
C ASP A 210 4.63 -3.27 -8.25
N SER A 211 4.91 -4.51 -7.85
CA SER A 211 5.95 -4.84 -6.87
C SER A 211 6.92 -5.93 -7.36
N GLY A 212 6.85 -6.28 -8.65
CA GLY A 212 7.66 -7.31 -9.29
C GLY A 212 6.82 -8.36 -10.02
N LEU A 213 7.49 -9.32 -10.65
CA LEU A 213 6.85 -10.40 -11.41
C LEU A 213 5.79 -11.14 -10.59
N ASN A 214 4.62 -11.31 -11.18
CA ASN A 214 3.45 -11.98 -10.59
C ASN A 214 3.02 -11.41 -9.23
N ASN A 215 3.40 -10.17 -8.90
CA ASN A 215 3.14 -9.61 -7.58
C ASN A 215 2.72 -8.15 -7.67
N PHE A 216 1.75 -7.77 -6.86
CA PHE A 216 1.40 -6.37 -6.67
C PHE A 216 1.28 -6.03 -5.18
N ILE A 217 1.31 -4.75 -4.88
CA ILE A 217 1.04 -4.20 -3.57
C ILE A 217 -0.14 -3.24 -3.65
N ILE A 218 -0.82 -3.05 -2.53
CA ILE A 218 -1.84 -2.02 -2.38
C ILE A 218 -1.34 -0.99 -1.38
N LYS A 219 -1.30 0.26 -1.82
CA LYS A 219 -1.02 1.43 -0.99
C LYS A 219 -2.34 1.96 -0.43
N ASN A 220 -2.40 2.14 0.89
CA ASN A 220 -3.54 2.74 1.58
C ASN A 220 -3.14 4.08 2.18
N SER A 221 -3.81 5.14 1.74
CA SER A 221 -3.58 6.53 2.15
C SER A 221 -4.65 7.07 3.09
N ILE A 222 -5.67 6.27 3.42
CA ILE A 222 -6.74 6.66 4.33
C ILE A 222 -6.81 5.72 5.53
N ARG A 223 -7.14 6.27 6.71
CA ARG A 223 -7.34 5.50 7.94
C ARG A 223 -8.66 4.72 7.86
N ARG A 224 -8.62 3.60 7.14
CA ARG A 224 -9.73 2.66 6.91
C ARG A 224 -9.18 1.23 6.94
N ARG A 225 -9.82 0.37 7.74
CA ARG A 225 -9.55 -1.08 7.71
C ARG A 225 -10.12 -1.68 6.43
N ALA A 226 -9.31 -2.46 5.71
CA ALA A 226 -9.71 -3.05 4.46
C ALA A 226 -9.09 -4.44 4.24
N GLN A 227 -9.73 -5.24 3.39
CA GLN A 227 -9.25 -6.57 2.99
C GLN A 227 -9.32 -6.67 1.46
N ALA A 228 -8.24 -7.10 0.83
CA ALA A 228 -8.20 -7.45 -0.58
C ALA A 228 -8.54 -8.93 -0.80
N PHE A 229 -9.24 -9.22 -1.89
CA PHE A 229 -9.57 -10.55 -2.40
C PHE A 229 -9.15 -10.62 -3.87
N VAL A 230 -8.51 -11.71 -4.28
CA VAL A 230 -8.06 -11.91 -5.65
C VAL A 230 -8.84 -13.06 -6.28
N TYR A 231 -9.40 -12.84 -7.47
CA TYR A 231 -10.12 -13.85 -8.24
C TYR A 231 -9.50 -14.02 -9.62
N LYS A 232 -9.27 -15.27 -10.03
CA LYS A 232 -8.90 -15.59 -11.41
C LYS A 232 -10.16 -15.68 -12.25
N MET A 233 -10.24 -14.87 -13.30
CA MET A 233 -11.44 -14.79 -14.14
C MET A 233 -11.31 -15.66 -15.38
N SER A 234 -10.16 -15.61 -16.05
CA SER A 234 -9.88 -16.40 -17.25
C SER A 234 -8.38 -16.49 -17.48
N TYR A 235 -7.93 -17.48 -18.23
CA TYR A 235 -6.56 -17.56 -18.73
C TYR A 235 -6.53 -17.91 -20.22
N THR A 236 -5.41 -17.62 -20.88
CA THR A 236 -5.09 -18.08 -22.23
C THR A 236 -4.01 -19.15 -22.11
N ASP A 237 -4.27 -20.34 -22.64
CA ASP A 237 -3.31 -21.44 -22.61
C ASP A 237 -2.19 -21.28 -23.65
N MET A 238 -1.25 -22.21 -23.65
CA MET A 238 -0.12 -22.24 -24.60
C MET A 238 -0.55 -22.48 -26.06
N GLN A 239 -1.81 -22.82 -26.33
CA GLN A 239 -2.39 -22.98 -27.67
C GLN A 239 -3.24 -21.78 -28.08
N ASP A 240 -3.11 -20.64 -27.38
CA ASP A 240 -3.86 -19.40 -27.61
C ASP A 240 -5.39 -19.54 -27.43
N LYS A 241 -5.85 -20.57 -26.70
CA LYS A 241 -7.26 -20.74 -26.35
C LYS A 241 -7.54 -20.08 -25.00
N THR A 242 -8.55 -19.21 -24.98
CA THR A 242 -9.06 -18.62 -23.74
C THR A 242 -9.98 -19.59 -23.01
N VAL A 243 -9.67 -19.87 -21.75
CA VAL A 243 -10.50 -20.64 -20.82
C VAL A 243 -11.03 -19.69 -19.75
N THR A 244 -12.35 -19.64 -19.62
CA THR A 244 -12.98 -18.86 -18.55
C THR A 244 -13.09 -19.72 -17.29
N VAL A 245 -12.56 -19.20 -16.19
CA VAL A 245 -12.61 -19.82 -14.86
C VAL A 245 -13.86 -19.36 -14.13
N ASN A 246 -14.09 -18.04 -14.09
CA ASN A 246 -15.24 -17.42 -13.44
C ASN A 246 -15.86 -16.38 -14.37
N ASN A 247 -17.18 -16.45 -14.56
CA ASN A 247 -17.92 -15.44 -15.34
C ASN A 247 -18.38 -14.25 -14.47
N THR A 248 -18.65 -14.50 -13.18
CA THR A 248 -19.19 -13.52 -12.23
C THR A 248 -18.65 -13.80 -10.85
N ILE A 249 -18.38 -12.75 -10.07
CA ILE A 249 -18.00 -12.87 -8.65
C ILE A 249 -19.25 -12.57 -7.82
N SER A 250 -19.88 -13.62 -7.29
CA SER A 250 -21.08 -13.54 -6.45
C SER A 250 -21.30 -14.84 -5.67
N GLY A 251 -22.25 -14.86 -4.74
CA GLY A 251 -22.64 -16.08 -4.02
C GLY A 251 -21.51 -16.62 -3.16
N SER A 252 -21.27 -17.94 -3.21
CA SER A 252 -20.26 -18.63 -2.40
C SER A 252 -18.92 -18.83 -3.13
N LEU A 253 -18.60 -17.98 -4.12
CA LEU A 253 -17.32 -18.09 -4.83
C LEU A 253 -16.16 -17.76 -3.88
N THR A 254 -15.20 -18.68 -3.80
CA THR A 254 -13.99 -18.50 -2.99
C THR A 254 -12.91 -17.75 -3.77
N ALA A 255 -12.27 -16.78 -3.11
CA ALA A 255 -11.13 -16.07 -3.69
C ALA A 255 -9.89 -16.97 -3.74
N LEU A 256 -9.02 -16.72 -4.72
CA LEU A 256 -7.70 -17.36 -4.84
C LEU A 256 -6.83 -17.03 -3.63
N SER A 257 -6.88 -15.77 -3.20
CA SER A 257 -6.18 -15.28 -2.02
C SER A 257 -6.95 -14.14 -1.38
N SER A 258 -6.70 -13.90 -0.09
CA SER A 258 -7.17 -12.71 0.60
C SER A 258 -6.09 -12.14 1.50
N THR A 259 -5.96 -10.82 1.51
CA THR A 259 -4.88 -10.10 2.21
C THR A 259 -5.44 -8.92 2.99
N ARG A 260 -5.12 -8.83 4.29
CA ARG A 260 -5.47 -7.66 5.10
C ARG A 260 -4.62 -6.47 4.66
N LEU A 261 -5.24 -5.30 4.55
CA LEU A 261 -4.54 -4.07 4.23
C LEU A 261 -4.25 -3.28 5.51
N PRO A 262 -3.00 -2.85 5.73
CA PRO A 262 -2.69 -1.99 6.87
C PRO A 262 -3.40 -0.65 6.73
N GLN A 263 -3.66 0.00 7.86
CA GLN A 263 -4.17 1.37 7.90
C GLN A 263 -3.07 2.35 8.33
N PRO A 264 -3.04 3.57 7.77
CA PRO A 264 -2.21 4.65 8.27
C PRO A 264 -2.42 4.94 9.76
N GLY A 265 -1.33 5.24 10.47
CA GLY A 265 -1.35 5.61 11.90
C GLY A 265 -1.93 7.01 12.18
N GLY A 266 -2.15 7.32 13.46
CA GLY A 266 -2.70 8.60 13.93
C GLY A 266 -1.74 9.80 13.84
N ILE A 267 -2.28 11.00 14.11
CA ILE A 267 -1.64 12.30 13.90
C ILE A 267 -0.47 12.55 14.88
N ARG A 268 0.62 13.16 14.39
CA ARG A 268 1.86 13.35 15.17
C ARG A 268 1.99 14.70 15.89
N ASP A 269 1.26 15.78 15.54
CA ASP A 269 1.57 17.13 16.08
C ASP A 269 0.42 18.10 16.45
N PHE A 270 0.36 18.47 17.74
CA PHE A 270 -0.79 19.15 18.37
C PHE A 270 -1.03 20.63 18.00
N LYS A 271 0.03 21.42 17.75
CA LYS A 271 -0.11 22.85 17.41
C LYS A 271 -0.61 23.06 15.97
N GLY A 272 -0.26 22.16 15.05
CA GLY A 272 -0.89 22.09 13.72
C GLY A 272 -2.29 21.47 13.80
N VAL A 273 -2.46 20.46 14.66
CA VAL A 273 -3.73 19.73 14.84
C VAL A 273 -4.88 20.62 15.22
N LEU A 274 -4.84 21.48 16.25
CA LEU A 274 -6.04 22.27 16.61
C LEU A 274 -6.52 23.18 15.47
N GLN A 275 -5.62 23.70 14.62
CA GLN A 275 -5.96 24.53 13.45
C GLN A 275 -6.29 23.73 12.18
N ASP A 276 -5.62 22.61 11.90
CA ASP A 276 -5.91 21.74 10.74
C ASP A 276 -7.17 20.89 10.96
N TRP A 277 -7.42 20.49 12.22
CA TRP A 277 -8.63 19.81 12.67
C TRP A 277 -9.83 20.78 12.74
N ALA A 278 -9.61 22.03 13.17
CA ALA A 278 -10.57 23.13 13.06
C ALA A 278 -10.95 23.43 11.59
N SER A 279 -9.97 23.54 10.70
CA SER A 279 -10.19 23.98 9.31
C SER A 279 -10.66 22.89 8.35
N GLY A 280 -10.98 21.68 8.83
CA GLY A 280 -11.54 20.59 8.00
C GLY A 280 -10.57 20.03 6.96
N LYS A 281 -9.27 20.24 7.12
CA LYS A 281 -8.25 19.66 6.25
C LYS A 281 -8.17 18.16 6.56
N GLY A 282 -8.30 17.36 5.51
CA GLY A 282 -7.94 15.95 5.60
C GLY A 282 -6.50 15.85 6.09
N ILE A 283 -6.31 15.08 7.13
CA ILE A 283 -5.04 14.85 7.82
C ILE A 283 -4.10 14.14 6.84
N ASP A 284 -2.86 14.61 6.70
CA ASP A 284 -1.82 13.91 5.96
C ASP A 284 -1.50 12.58 6.69
N PHE A 285 -2.14 11.51 6.24
CA PHE A 285 -1.85 10.15 6.68
C PHE A 285 -0.65 9.62 5.89
N PHE A 286 0.34 9.04 6.58
CA PHE A 286 1.41 8.31 5.89
C PHE A 286 0.79 7.17 5.09
N THR A 287 1.09 7.12 3.79
CA THR A 287 0.70 5.96 2.97
C THR A 287 1.39 4.72 3.52
N VAL A 288 0.60 3.70 3.82
CA VAL A 288 1.10 2.37 4.21
C VAL A 288 0.90 1.41 3.04
N THR A 289 1.75 0.39 2.97
CA THR A 289 1.76 -0.57 1.87
C THR A 289 1.44 -1.96 2.41
N SER A 290 0.61 -2.72 1.69
CA SER A 290 0.35 -4.13 1.99
C SER A 290 1.62 -4.99 1.84
N PRO A 291 1.63 -6.22 2.40
CA PRO A 291 2.50 -7.27 1.89
C PRO A 291 2.31 -7.48 0.39
N GLN A 292 3.29 -8.14 -0.27
CA GLN A 292 3.15 -8.55 -1.67
C GLN A 292 1.97 -9.53 -1.82
N ILE A 293 1.17 -9.32 -2.86
CA ILE A 293 0.02 -10.14 -3.22
C ILE A 293 0.32 -10.83 -4.54
N GLU A 294 0.32 -12.15 -4.52
CA GLU A 294 0.63 -12.99 -5.68
C GLU A 294 -0.56 -13.07 -6.67
N ILE A 295 -0.23 -13.02 -7.96
CA ILE A 295 -1.10 -13.29 -9.11
C ILE A 295 -0.44 -14.39 -9.97
N PRO A 296 -0.54 -15.66 -9.56
CA PRO A 296 0.22 -16.75 -10.17
C PRO A 296 -0.22 -17.05 -11.61
N LEU A 297 0.76 -17.30 -12.47
CA LEU A 297 0.61 -17.89 -13.79
C LEU A 297 1.05 -19.34 -13.72
N GLU A 298 0.18 -20.27 -14.08
CA GLU A 298 0.52 -21.70 -14.10
C GLU A 298 1.39 -22.02 -15.33
N ASP A 299 2.15 -23.12 -15.28
CA ASP A 299 3.10 -23.51 -16.36
C ASP A 299 2.45 -23.67 -17.75
N ASN A 300 1.14 -23.95 -17.79
CA ASN A 300 0.37 -24.11 -19.03
C ASN A 300 -0.37 -22.84 -19.47
N GLU A 301 -0.12 -21.71 -18.82
CA GLU A 301 -0.81 -20.44 -19.07
C GLU A 301 0.15 -19.39 -19.64
N LYS A 302 -0.26 -18.74 -20.72
CA LYS A 302 0.47 -17.64 -21.37
C LYS A 302 0.11 -16.28 -20.79
N SER A 303 -1.14 -16.13 -20.36
CA SER A 303 -1.64 -14.93 -19.67
C SER A 303 -2.90 -15.26 -18.86
N ALA A 304 -3.15 -14.52 -17.79
CA ALA A 304 -4.35 -14.67 -16.97
C ALA A 304 -4.93 -13.31 -16.57
N LYS A 305 -6.26 -13.22 -16.63
CA LYS A 305 -7.04 -12.06 -16.16
C LYS A 305 -7.50 -12.32 -14.73
N PHE A 306 -7.20 -11.37 -13.86
CA PHE A 306 -7.60 -11.37 -12.45
C PHE A 306 -8.50 -10.18 -12.16
N LYS A 307 -9.34 -10.33 -11.15
CA LYS A 307 -10.03 -9.22 -10.49
C LYS A 307 -9.55 -9.12 -9.05
N VAL A 308 -9.16 -7.92 -8.66
CA VAL A 308 -8.83 -7.60 -7.27
C VAL A 308 -9.98 -6.79 -6.70
N ARG A 309 -10.59 -7.31 -5.64
CA ARG A 309 -11.66 -6.63 -4.91
C ARG A 309 -11.16 -6.24 -3.53
N VAL A 310 -11.27 -4.96 -3.18
CA VAL A 310 -10.95 -4.49 -1.84
C VAL A 310 -12.22 -4.07 -1.14
N ILE A 311 -12.51 -4.71 -0.02
CA ILE A 311 -13.68 -4.40 0.81
C ILE A 311 -13.28 -3.64 2.07
N GLY A 312 -14.21 -2.88 2.62
CA GLY A 312 -14.09 -2.28 3.94
C GLY A 312 -15.28 -1.37 4.27
N PRO A 313 -15.27 -0.69 5.42
CA PRO A 313 -16.32 0.24 5.80
C PRO A 313 -16.42 1.42 4.81
N GLY A 314 -17.61 1.80 4.36
CA GLY A 314 -17.77 2.88 3.39
C GLY A 314 -19.20 2.95 2.84
N LYS A 315 -19.41 3.78 1.82
CA LYS A 315 -20.70 3.93 1.14
C LYS A 315 -21.05 2.69 0.31
N PRO A 316 -22.29 2.21 0.39
CA PRO A 316 -22.72 1.08 -0.43
C PRO A 316 -22.63 1.43 -1.93
N VAL A 317 -22.15 0.48 -2.73
CA VAL A 317 -22.10 0.58 -4.19
C VAL A 317 -22.78 -0.62 -4.83
N SER A 318 -23.18 -0.50 -6.08
CA SER A 318 -23.91 -1.53 -6.83
C SER A 318 -23.00 -2.66 -7.34
N ILE A 319 -22.09 -3.15 -6.49
CA ILE A 319 -21.22 -4.29 -6.78
C ILE A 319 -21.59 -5.40 -5.78
N PRO A 320 -22.07 -6.57 -6.26
CA PRO A 320 -22.44 -7.67 -5.36
C PRO A 320 -21.19 -8.27 -4.72
N MET A 321 -21.28 -8.53 -3.42
CA MET A 321 -20.26 -9.24 -2.65
C MET A 321 -20.54 -10.75 -2.64
N THR A 322 -19.48 -11.55 -2.56
CA THR A 322 -19.60 -12.97 -2.15
C THR A 322 -19.99 -13.07 -0.67
N SER A 323 -20.36 -14.26 -0.20
CA SER A 323 -20.63 -14.53 1.22
C SER A 323 -19.44 -14.18 2.10
N ASP A 324 -18.23 -14.52 1.64
CA ASP A 324 -16.98 -14.32 2.38
C ASP A 324 -16.62 -12.83 2.41
N GLU A 325 -16.78 -12.12 1.28
CA GLU A 325 -16.63 -10.68 1.21
C GLU A 325 -17.62 -9.97 2.13
N ARG A 326 -18.88 -10.39 2.15
CA ARG A 326 -19.91 -9.78 3.01
C ARG A 326 -19.64 -10.02 4.49
N GLY A 327 -19.30 -11.26 4.88
CA GLY A 327 -18.95 -11.59 6.25
C GLY A 327 -17.72 -10.81 6.72
N ARG A 328 -16.71 -10.70 5.86
CA ARG A 328 -15.49 -9.94 6.18
C ARG A 328 -15.75 -8.43 6.23
N TRP A 329 -16.58 -7.90 5.33
CA TRP A 329 -16.98 -6.49 5.35
C TRP A 329 -17.70 -6.13 6.64
N TRP A 330 -18.62 -6.99 7.10
CA TRP A 330 -19.32 -6.79 8.36
C TRP A 330 -18.34 -6.81 9.54
N ASN A 331 -17.44 -7.79 9.59
CA ASN A 331 -16.42 -7.87 10.64
C ASN A 331 -15.49 -6.64 10.65
N LEU A 332 -15.03 -6.15 9.50
CA LEU A 332 -14.24 -4.92 9.40
C LEU A 332 -15.03 -3.70 9.87
N SER A 333 -16.33 -3.66 9.58
CA SER A 333 -17.24 -2.59 10.01
C SER A 333 -17.44 -2.59 11.52
N LEU A 334 -17.63 -3.75 12.14
CA LEU A 334 -17.66 -3.90 13.60
C LEU A 334 -16.33 -3.49 14.24
N GLN A 335 -15.20 -3.91 13.67
CA GLN A 335 -13.88 -3.48 14.16
C GLN A 335 -13.73 -1.96 14.09
N THR A 336 -14.19 -1.32 13.03
CA THR A 336 -14.17 0.14 12.91
C THR A 336 -15.10 0.81 13.92
N ALA A 337 -16.34 0.34 14.05
CA ALA A 337 -17.26 0.84 15.07
C ALA A 337 -16.69 0.71 16.49
N LEU A 338 -16.07 -0.43 16.81
CA LEU A 338 -15.44 -0.64 18.12
C LEU A 338 -14.20 0.23 18.30
N LEU A 339 -13.16 0.00 17.50
CA LEU A 339 -11.80 0.47 17.78
C LEU A 339 -11.58 1.95 17.47
N ASP A 340 -12.32 2.50 16.51
CA ASP A 340 -12.14 3.90 16.11
C ASP A 340 -13.17 4.84 16.75
N TYR A 341 -14.29 4.30 17.25
CA TYR A 341 -15.44 5.09 17.69
C TYR A 341 -15.89 4.75 19.12
N LEU A 342 -16.42 3.57 19.39
CA LEU A 342 -16.95 3.23 20.72
C LEU A 342 -15.85 3.18 21.78
N LEU A 343 -14.76 2.47 21.48
CA LEU A 343 -13.70 2.19 22.44
C LEU A 343 -12.91 3.44 22.86
N PRO A 344 -12.51 4.36 21.96
CA PRO A 344 -11.85 5.59 22.39
C PRO A 344 -12.71 6.44 23.36
N ALA A 345 -14.02 6.55 23.09
CA ALA A 345 -14.93 7.31 23.94
C ALA A 345 -15.09 6.68 25.33
N VAL A 346 -15.17 5.35 25.40
CA VAL A 346 -15.35 4.63 26.67
C VAL A 346 -14.03 4.46 27.44
N THR A 347 -12.90 4.28 26.75
CA THR A 347 -11.58 4.11 27.40
C THR A 347 -11.05 5.38 28.05
N ASP A 348 -11.47 6.56 27.57
CA ASP A 348 -11.23 7.83 28.26
C ASP A 348 -11.96 7.91 29.61
N VAL A 349 -13.12 7.25 29.73
CA VAL A 349 -13.91 7.19 30.97
C VAL A 349 -13.33 6.17 31.95
N VAL A 350 -12.99 4.97 31.48
CA VAL A 350 -12.43 3.91 32.36
C VAL A 350 -10.94 4.08 32.64
N GLY A 351 -10.26 5.03 32.00
CA GLY A 351 -8.88 5.42 32.28
C GLY A 351 -7.80 4.64 31.52
N HIS A 352 -8.16 3.94 30.44
CA HIS A 352 -7.28 3.04 29.68
C HIS A 352 -7.20 3.41 28.20
N LYS A 353 -6.98 4.70 27.90
CA LYS A 353 -7.02 5.24 26.53
C LYS A 353 -6.11 4.53 25.51
N ASP A 354 -5.00 3.91 25.97
CA ASP A 354 -4.11 3.14 25.08
C ASP A 354 -4.67 1.76 24.68
N LEU A 355 -5.76 1.29 25.28
CA LEU A 355 -6.37 -0.01 25.01
C LEU A 355 -6.75 -0.16 23.54
N ALA A 356 -7.40 0.85 22.93
CA ALA A 356 -7.82 0.80 21.53
C ALA A 356 -6.62 0.61 20.58
N LYS A 357 -5.51 1.30 20.84
CA LYS A 357 -4.26 1.14 20.08
C LYS A 357 -3.68 -0.26 20.29
N LYS A 358 -3.56 -0.72 21.53
CA LYS A 358 -3.02 -2.05 21.84
C LYS A 358 -3.83 -3.17 21.21
N MET A 359 -5.16 -3.07 21.22
CA MET A 359 -6.05 -4.03 20.56
C MET A 359 -5.87 -3.99 19.03
N ASN A 360 -5.77 -2.80 18.44
CA ASN A 360 -5.55 -2.66 17.01
C ASN A 360 -4.19 -3.25 16.56
N ASP A 361 -3.12 -2.97 17.31
CA ASP A 361 -1.77 -3.47 17.02
C ASP A 361 -1.74 -5.01 17.05
N LYS A 362 -2.43 -5.64 18.01
CA LYS A 362 -2.53 -7.11 18.10
C LYS A 362 -3.36 -7.73 16.98
N LEU A 363 -4.46 -7.08 16.59
CA LEU A 363 -5.23 -7.50 15.42
C LEU A 363 -4.39 -7.44 14.14
N ASP A 364 -3.50 -6.45 14.00
CA ASP A 364 -2.67 -6.27 12.82
C ASP A 364 -1.62 -7.38 12.63
N VAL A 365 -1.14 -8.01 13.71
CA VAL A 365 -0.19 -9.14 13.64
C VAL A 365 -0.86 -10.52 13.58
N GLY A 366 -2.19 -10.58 13.61
CA GLY A 366 -2.94 -11.84 13.54
C GLY A 366 -2.91 -12.67 14.84
N ASP A 367 -2.55 -12.06 15.97
CA ASP A 367 -2.59 -12.72 17.27
C ASP A 367 -4.05 -12.99 17.67
N LYS A 368 -4.37 -14.27 17.87
CA LYS A 368 -5.65 -14.69 18.45
C LYS A 368 -5.62 -14.46 19.94
N LEU A 369 -6.26 -13.39 20.38
CA LEU A 369 -6.60 -13.22 21.78
C LEU A 369 -8.10 -13.42 21.93
N ASP A 370 -8.44 -14.50 22.64
CA ASP A 370 -9.82 -14.90 22.92
C ASP A 370 -10.66 -13.73 23.44
N ASN A 371 -10.07 -12.82 24.22
CA ASN A 371 -10.77 -11.66 24.78
C ASN A 371 -11.04 -10.53 23.77
N ILE A 372 -10.16 -10.31 22.77
CA ILE A 372 -10.42 -9.33 21.70
C ILE A 372 -11.53 -9.83 20.78
N GLU A 373 -11.50 -11.12 20.43
CA GLU A 373 -12.54 -11.75 19.62
C GLU A 373 -13.88 -11.77 20.38
N LYS A 374 -13.87 -12.10 21.69
CA LYS A 374 -15.05 -12.02 22.56
C LYS A 374 -15.61 -10.61 22.61
N PHE A 375 -14.77 -9.58 22.73
CA PHE A 375 -15.26 -8.20 22.79
C PHE A 375 -15.82 -7.71 21.44
N LEU A 376 -15.21 -8.12 20.32
CA LEU A 376 -15.77 -7.88 18.98
C LEU A 376 -17.12 -8.58 18.80
N ASP A 377 -17.27 -9.81 19.28
CA ASP A 377 -18.54 -10.56 19.26
C ASP A 377 -19.62 -9.85 20.07
N LYS A 378 -19.32 -9.46 21.32
CA LYS A 378 -20.25 -8.68 22.14
C LYS A 378 -20.60 -7.34 21.52
N THR A 379 -19.66 -6.69 20.83
CA THR A 379 -19.94 -5.47 20.08
C THR A 379 -20.88 -5.73 18.90
N GLY A 380 -20.71 -6.85 18.20
CA GLY A 380 -21.64 -7.32 17.18
C GLY A 380 -23.06 -7.52 17.73
N ASN A 381 -23.19 -8.18 18.88
CA ASN A 381 -24.47 -8.41 19.55
C ASN A 381 -25.14 -7.09 19.98
N LEU A 382 -24.35 -6.16 20.53
CA LEU A 382 -24.82 -4.82 20.90
C LEU A 382 -25.36 -4.05 19.69
N ILE A 383 -24.60 -4.01 18.60
CA ILE A 383 -25.00 -3.30 17.37
C ILE A 383 -26.23 -3.96 16.73
N ALA A 384 -26.30 -5.29 16.72
CA ALA A 384 -27.44 -6.03 16.19
C ALA A 384 -28.73 -5.78 17.00
N ALA A 385 -28.61 -5.53 18.31
CA ALA A 385 -29.75 -5.17 19.16
C ALA A 385 -30.26 -3.74 18.90
N ILE A 386 -29.55 -2.93 18.10
CA ILE A 386 -29.84 -1.53 17.83
C ILE A 386 -30.00 -1.32 16.32
N PRO A 387 -31.22 -1.47 15.76
CA PRO A 387 -31.45 -1.38 14.33
C PRO A 387 -30.88 -0.11 13.69
N ALA A 388 -31.06 1.05 14.34
CA ALA A 388 -30.53 2.33 13.84
C ALA A 388 -28.99 2.35 13.74
N ALA A 389 -28.27 1.65 14.62
CA ALA A 389 -26.82 1.53 14.56
C ALA A 389 -26.39 0.55 13.45
N SER A 390 -27.11 -0.56 13.28
CA SER A 390 -26.90 -1.50 12.18
C SER A 390 -27.12 -0.83 10.81
N ASP A 391 -28.26 -0.15 10.64
CA ASP A 391 -28.60 0.61 9.43
C ASP A 391 -27.55 1.68 9.12
N ALA A 392 -27.04 2.36 10.16
CA ALA A 392 -25.97 3.35 10.00
C ALA A 392 -24.67 2.72 9.49
N ILE A 393 -24.28 1.54 9.99
CA ILE A 393 -23.12 0.80 9.47
C ILE A 393 -23.34 0.39 8.01
N GLU A 394 -24.50 -0.15 7.67
CA GLU A 394 -24.82 -0.55 6.30
C GLU A 394 -24.83 0.63 5.32
N ALA A 395 -25.25 1.81 5.78
CA ALA A 395 -25.19 3.06 5.03
C ALA A 395 -23.77 3.67 4.96
N GLY A 396 -22.80 3.16 5.71
CA GLY A 396 -21.47 3.75 5.86
C GLY A 396 -21.45 5.02 6.70
N ASP A 397 -22.51 5.31 7.45
CA ASP A 397 -22.70 6.49 8.29
C ASP A 397 -22.23 6.25 9.74
N PHE A 398 -20.93 6.00 9.90
CA PHE A 398 -20.31 5.76 11.21
C PHE A 398 -20.44 6.94 12.18
N GLY A 399 -20.77 8.14 11.69
CA GLY A 399 -21.06 9.29 12.52
C GLY A 399 -22.34 9.12 13.34
N LYS A 400 -23.29 8.30 12.89
CA LYS A 400 -24.52 7.98 13.63
C LYS A 400 -24.37 6.78 14.56
N VAL A 401 -23.39 5.89 14.33
CA VAL A 401 -23.25 4.67 15.15
C VAL A 401 -23.05 4.99 16.64
N ILE A 402 -22.20 5.96 16.97
CA ILE A 402 -21.96 6.36 18.37
C ILE A 402 -23.22 6.91 19.05
N PRO A 403 -23.85 7.99 18.53
CA PRO A 403 -25.02 8.56 19.21
C PRO A 403 -26.17 7.56 19.30
N GLU A 404 -26.37 6.66 18.32
CA GLU A 404 -27.41 5.62 18.40
C GLU A 404 -27.07 4.57 19.47
N VAL A 405 -25.82 4.11 19.55
CA VAL A 405 -25.38 3.15 20.56
C VAL A 405 -25.47 3.74 21.96
N PHE A 406 -24.98 4.97 22.15
CA PHE A 406 -25.02 5.64 23.45
C PHE A 406 -26.46 6.01 23.84
N TYR A 407 -27.28 6.48 22.90
CA TYR A 407 -28.70 6.72 23.15
C TYR A 407 -29.41 5.43 23.57
N ALA A 408 -29.16 4.31 22.89
CA ALA A 408 -29.76 3.02 23.23
C ALA A 408 -29.29 2.53 24.60
N MET A 409 -27.98 2.62 24.91
CA MET A 409 -27.45 2.25 26.22
C MET A 409 -28.07 3.09 27.36
N VAL A 410 -28.22 4.41 27.17
CA VAL A 410 -28.69 5.31 28.22
C VAL A 410 -30.23 5.30 28.36
N ASN A 411 -30.97 5.23 27.26
CA ASN A 411 -32.43 5.47 27.24
C ASN A 411 -33.26 4.20 26.98
N SER A 412 -32.65 3.14 26.46
CA SER A 412 -33.31 1.86 26.21
C SER A 412 -32.76 0.81 27.17
N ARG A 413 -33.63 0.03 27.81
CA ARG A 413 -33.18 -1.12 28.62
C ARG A 413 -32.72 -2.22 27.65
N LEU A 414 -31.50 -2.11 27.14
CA LEU A 414 -30.81 -3.17 26.38
C LEU A 414 -30.58 -4.44 27.23
N GLY A 415 -30.90 -4.37 28.53
CA GLY A 415 -30.80 -5.47 29.47
C GLY A 415 -29.40 -6.07 29.44
N ASN A 416 -29.35 -7.40 29.49
CA ASN A 416 -28.10 -8.16 29.54
C ASN A 416 -27.14 -7.86 28.38
N VAL A 417 -27.59 -7.37 27.22
CA VAL A 417 -26.70 -7.10 26.08
C VAL A 417 -25.73 -5.95 26.38
N ALA A 418 -26.19 -4.92 27.08
CA ALA A 418 -25.31 -3.82 27.51
C ALA A 418 -24.35 -4.28 28.61
N ASP A 419 -24.84 -5.08 29.56
CA ASP A 419 -24.04 -5.60 30.66
C ASP A 419 -22.92 -6.51 30.14
N GLU A 420 -23.24 -7.46 29.24
CA GLU A 420 -22.27 -8.34 28.60
C GLU A 420 -21.20 -7.58 27.78
N TRP A 421 -21.57 -6.45 27.18
CA TRP A 421 -20.62 -5.61 26.45
C TRP A 421 -19.65 -4.90 27.40
N ILE A 422 -20.15 -4.42 28.54
CA ILE A 422 -19.36 -3.76 29.58
C ILE A 422 -18.45 -4.76 30.30
N GLU A 423 -18.94 -5.97 30.56
CA GLU A 423 -18.12 -7.08 31.07
C GLU A 423 -16.96 -7.39 30.12
N ALA A 424 -17.23 -7.53 28.82
CA ALA A 424 -16.18 -7.80 27.83
C ALA A 424 -15.17 -6.64 27.71
N LEU A 425 -15.61 -5.39 27.90
CA LEU A 425 -14.71 -4.24 28.00
C LEU A 425 -13.77 -4.36 29.20
N TYR A 426 -14.29 -4.67 30.39
CA TYR A 426 -13.49 -4.75 31.61
C TYR A 426 -12.56 -5.97 31.63
N GLU A 427 -13.00 -7.11 31.12
CA GLU A 427 -12.13 -8.26 30.86
C GLU A 427 -10.99 -7.89 29.89
N SER A 428 -11.32 -7.15 28.83
CA SER A 428 -10.30 -6.64 27.89
C SER A 428 -9.32 -5.71 28.60
N VAL A 429 -9.77 -4.84 29.50
CA VAL A 429 -8.87 -4.00 30.32
C VAL A 429 -7.97 -4.86 31.22
N ALA A 430 -8.51 -5.91 31.83
CA ALA A 430 -7.80 -6.78 32.76
C ALA A 430 -6.55 -7.43 32.15
N ASP A 431 -6.53 -7.67 30.83
CA ASP A 431 -5.40 -8.23 30.09
C ASP A 431 -4.21 -7.27 29.92
N TYR A 432 -4.41 -5.97 30.15
CA TYR A 432 -3.41 -4.93 29.86
C TYR A 432 -2.97 -4.12 31.07
N VAL A 433 -3.54 -4.39 32.24
CA VAL A 433 -3.15 -3.79 33.52
C VAL A 433 -2.23 -4.73 34.30
N GLU A 434 -1.55 -4.21 35.32
CA GLU A 434 -0.71 -5.01 36.21
C GLU A 434 -1.54 -6.09 36.94
N ALA A 435 -0.92 -7.23 37.25
CA ALA A 435 -1.61 -8.40 37.81
C ALA A 435 -2.38 -8.10 39.11
N ASN A 436 -1.82 -7.24 39.97
CA ASN A 436 -2.45 -6.77 41.21
C ASN A 436 -3.69 -5.88 40.99
N VAL A 437 -3.89 -5.35 39.78
CA VAL A 437 -5.07 -4.55 39.41
C VAL A 437 -6.04 -5.38 38.54
N SER A 438 -5.53 -6.37 37.79
CA SER A 438 -6.28 -7.23 36.87
C SER A 438 -7.46 -7.94 37.55
N ASP A 439 -7.27 -8.43 38.79
CA ASP A 439 -8.30 -9.19 39.51
C ASP A 439 -9.56 -8.36 39.80
N PHE A 440 -9.43 -7.06 40.04
CA PHE A 440 -10.60 -6.18 40.24
C PHE A 440 -11.47 -6.07 38.98
N TYR A 441 -10.84 -6.00 37.81
CA TYR A 441 -11.56 -5.88 36.54
C TYR A 441 -12.22 -7.19 36.09
N LYS A 442 -11.85 -8.32 36.69
CA LYS A 442 -12.45 -9.63 36.45
C LYS A 442 -13.59 -9.95 37.42
N ASP A 443 -13.76 -9.17 38.48
CA ASP A 443 -14.81 -9.36 39.47
C ASP A 443 -16.14 -8.78 38.94
N PRO A 444 -17.19 -9.59 38.71
CA PRO A 444 -18.47 -9.09 38.22
C PRO A 444 -19.10 -8.05 39.17
N SER A 445 -18.90 -8.18 40.48
CA SER A 445 -19.44 -7.24 41.46
C SER A 445 -18.77 -5.86 41.39
N PHE A 446 -17.50 -5.82 40.95
CA PHE A 446 -16.79 -4.58 40.69
C PHE A 446 -17.43 -3.79 39.54
N ILE A 447 -17.94 -4.50 38.53
CA ILE A 447 -18.54 -3.92 37.33
C ILE A 447 -19.95 -3.41 37.64
N GLU A 448 -20.78 -4.23 38.29
CA GLU A 448 -22.16 -3.89 38.66
C GLU A 448 -22.24 -2.61 39.52
N ASP A 449 -21.38 -2.50 40.54
CA ASP A 449 -21.37 -1.35 41.45
C ASP A 449 -20.92 -0.02 40.80
N ARG A 450 -20.42 -0.05 39.56
CA ARG A 450 -19.89 1.13 38.84
C ARG A 450 -20.68 1.48 37.59
N LEU A 451 -21.58 0.60 37.18
CA LEU A 451 -22.35 0.73 35.94
C LEU A 451 -23.11 2.07 35.86
N GLU A 452 -23.83 2.44 36.92
CA GLU A 452 -24.63 3.68 36.92
C GLU A 452 -23.77 4.94 36.72
N ASN A 453 -22.58 4.99 37.31
CA ASN A 453 -21.65 6.11 37.17
C ASN A 453 -20.98 6.12 35.79
N LEU A 454 -20.62 4.95 35.26
CA LEU A 454 -20.15 4.82 33.89
C LEU A 454 -21.20 5.35 32.91
N MET A 455 -22.47 4.96 33.06
CA MET A 455 -23.57 5.40 32.20
C MET A 455 -23.85 6.90 32.33
N ALA A 456 -23.80 7.45 33.55
CA ALA A 456 -23.92 8.88 33.78
C ALA A 456 -22.81 9.67 33.07
N ILE A 457 -21.57 9.17 33.09
CA ILE A 457 -20.44 9.80 32.40
C ILE A 457 -20.59 9.65 30.89
N LEU A 458 -20.92 8.46 30.38
CA LEU A 458 -21.11 8.22 28.95
C LEU A 458 -22.21 9.10 28.36
N ASN A 459 -23.26 9.40 29.13
CA ASN A 459 -24.27 10.37 28.73
C ASN A 459 -23.70 11.80 28.58
N VAL A 460 -22.80 12.23 29.47
CA VAL A 460 -22.12 13.54 29.32
C VAL A 460 -21.17 13.53 28.13
N VAL A 461 -20.45 12.42 27.91
CA VAL A 461 -19.56 12.25 26.74
C VAL A 461 -20.39 12.29 25.45
N ASP A 462 -21.52 11.58 25.37
CA ASP A 462 -22.46 11.64 24.25
C ASP A 462 -22.92 13.08 23.96
N MET A 463 -23.39 13.78 25.00
CA MET A 463 -23.80 15.19 24.90
C MET A 463 -22.67 16.10 24.41
N GLY A 464 -21.45 15.90 24.91
CA GLY A 464 -20.27 16.65 24.46
C GLY A 464 -19.90 16.35 23.01
N LEU A 465 -19.98 15.09 22.60
CA LEU A 465 -19.68 14.67 21.25
C LEU A 465 -20.74 15.15 20.23
N LYS A 466 -21.99 15.40 20.63
CA LYS A 466 -23.01 16.06 19.78
C LYS A 466 -22.61 17.48 19.36
N ALA A 467 -21.65 18.12 20.05
CA ALA A 467 -21.07 19.38 19.62
C ALA A 467 -20.03 19.22 18.48
N VAL A 468 -19.60 17.98 18.20
CA VAL A 468 -18.63 17.65 17.14
C VAL A 468 -19.35 17.39 15.82
N ASP A 469 -18.79 17.89 14.72
CA ASP A 469 -19.15 17.45 13.38
C ASP A 469 -18.49 16.09 13.09
N TYR A 470 -19.18 14.99 13.44
CA TYR A 470 -18.68 13.62 13.26
C TYR A 470 -18.31 13.29 11.81
N ALA A 471 -18.95 13.94 10.83
CA ALA A 471 -18.63 13.77 9.41
C ALA A 471 -17.16 14.13 9.12
N ARG A 472 -16.52 14.93 9.97
CA ARG A 472 -15.09 15.26 9.88
C ARG A 472 -14.20 14.13 10.38
N ILE A 473 -14.59 13.44 11.46
CA ILE A 473 -13.87 12.28 12.00
C ILE A 473 -14.01 11.11 11.02
N THR A 474 -15.19 10.95 10.42
CA THR A 474 -15.53 9.83 9.53
C THR A 474 -15.29 10.11 8.05
N LYS A 475 -14.79 11.31 7.69
CA LYS A 475 -14.70 11.80 6.30
C LYS A 475 -14.03 10.80 5.35
N ALA A 476 -12.94 10.18 5.79
CA ALA A 476 -12.22 9.17 5.00
C ALA A 476 -13.10 7.96 4.66
N ILE A 477 -13.90 7.48 5.62
CA ILE A 477 -14.87 6.39 5.42
C ILE A 477 -16.03 6.86 4.54
N LEU A 478 -16.56 8.07 4.77
CA LEU A 478 -17.65 8.64 3.96
C LEU A 478 -17.25 8.90 2.50
N GLN A 479 -15.96 9.06 2.21
CA GLN A 479 -15.44 9.22 0.86
C GLN A 479 -15.05 7.89 0.21
N SER A 480 -15.18 6.79 0.95
CA SER A 480 -14.83 5.45 0.49
C SER A 480 -16.05 4.65 0.08
N ASN A 481 -15.90 3.74 -0.87
CA ASN A 481 -16.91 2.76 -1.26
C ASN A 481 -16.70 1.46 -0.49
N THR A 482 -17.79 0.78 -0.11
CA THR A 482 -17.77 -0.53 0.57
C THR A 482 -16.92 -1.58 -0.13
N ILE A 483 -16.84 -1.51 -1.47
CA ILE A 483 -16.03 -2.37 -2.30
C ILE A 483 -15.46 -1.57 -3.48
N GLU A 484 -14.20 -1.81 -3.78
CA GLU A 484 -13.49 -1.32 -4.97
C GLU A 484 -13.01 -2.51 -5.79
N GLU A 485 -13.01 -2.39 -7.12
CA GLU A 485 -12.64 -3.48 -8.03
C GLU A 485 -11.66 -3.00 -9.11
N TRP A 486 -10.56 -3.74 -9.28
CA TRP A 486 -9.58 -3.53 -10.35
C TRP A 486 -9.43 -4.78 -11.21
N ASP A 487 -9.23 -4.57 -12.50
CA ASP A 487 -8.85 -5.63 -13.44
C ASP A 487 -7.32 -5.68 -13.56
N LEU A 488 -6.76 -6.87 -13.39
CA LEU A 488 -5.33 -7.13 -13.57
C LEU A 488 -5.12 -8.15 -14.69
N LEU A 489 -4.04 -7.98 -15.44
CA LEU A 489 -3.63 -8.90 -16.49
C LEU A 489 -2.19 -9.34 -16.23
N ALA A 490 -2.01 -10.59 -15.82
CA ALA A 490 -0.70 -11.21 -15.73
C ALA A 490 -0.34 -11.79 -17.11
N ARG A 491 0.92 -11.65 -17.52
CA ARG A 491 1.45 -12.17 -18.79
C ARG A 491 2.79 -12.85 -18.56
N GLU A 492 3.06 -13.89 -19.33
CA GLU A 492 4.38 -14.50 -19.41
C GLU A 492 5.44 -13.46 -19.81
N VAL A 493 6.64 -13.58 -19.23
CA VAL A 493 7.79 -12.72 -19.56
C VAL A 493 8.30 -13.07 -20.95
N GLN A 494 8.35 -12.08 -21.85
CA GLN A 494 8.81 -12.31 -23.21
C GLN A 494 10.33 -12.23 -23.29
N ILE A 495 10.96 -13.31 -23.76
CA ILE A 495 12.41 -13.42 -23.94
C ILE A 495 12.70 -13.71 -25.40
N ASN A 496 13.67 -13.00 -25.98
CA ASN A 496 14.15 -13.24 -27.33
C ASN A 496 15.67 -13.46 -27.32
N ILE A 497 16.19 -14.25 -28.27
CA ILE A 497 17.62 -14.31 -28.58
C ILE A 497 17.87 -13.54 -29.89
N SER A 498 18.95 -12.77 -29.96
CA SER A 498 19.44 -12.13 -31.18
C SER A 498 20.87 -12.59 -31.51
N PRO A 499 21.15 -13.02 -32.76
CA PRO A 499 20.18 -13.27 -33.85
C PRO A 499 19.30 -14.50 -33.56
N VAL A 500 18.13 -14.59 -34.20
CA VAL A 500 17.21 -15.75 -34.10
C VAL A 500 17.69 -16.91 -34.97
N GLU A 501 18.33 -16.60 -36.10
CA GLU A 501 18.96 -17.56 -36.99
C GLU A 501 20.29 -17.00 -37.50
N PHE A 502 21.27 -17.87 -37.68
CA PHE A 502 22.57 -17.50 -38.24
C PHE A 502 23.22 -18.67 -38.98
N SER A 503 24.22 -18.38 -39.80
CA SER A 503 24.99 -19.40 -40.53
C SER A 503 26.48 -19.14 -40.38
N LEU A 504 27.26 -20.19 -40.10
CA LEU A 504 28.71 -20.11 -39.90
C LEU A 504 29.43 -21.22 -40.66
N GLY A 505 30.68 -20.95 -41.05
CA GLY A 505 31.64 -21.97 -41.45
C GLY A 505 32.31 -22.63 -40.24
N THR A 506 33.04 -23.72 -40.48
CA THR A 506 33.89 -24.34 -39.46
C THR A 506 34.89 -23.33 -38.91
N GLY A 507 34.99 -23.20 -37.58
CA GLY A 507 35.83 -22.22 -36.89
C GLY A 507 35.19 -20.82 -36.75
N GLY A 508 34.01 -20.60 -37.33
CA GLY A 508 33.26 -19.35 -37.19
C GLY A 508 32.63 -19.19 -35.81
N GLU A 509 32.51 -17.94 -35.36
CA GLU A 509 31.94 -17.57 -34.06
C GLU A 509 30.80 -16.56 -34.25
N GLN A 510 29.67 -16.77 -33.55
CA GLN A 510 28.53 -15.85 -33.52
C GLN A 510 28.17 -15.48 -32.08
N LYS A 511 28.10 -14.19 -31.80
CA LYS A 511 27.58 -13.68 -30.52
C LYS A 511 26.06 -13.73 -30.51
N LEU A 512 25.49 -14.22 -29.41
CA LEU A 512 24.08 -14.35 -29.11
C LEU A 512 23.77 -13.54 -27.85
N THR A 513 22.69 -12.75 -27.86
CA THR A 513 22.24 -11.97 -26.70
C THR A 513 20.78 -12.29 -26.41
N ALA A 514 20.48 -12.60 -25.14
CA ALA A 514 19.13 -12.72 -24.62
C ALA A 514 18.58 -11.35 -24.23
N HIS A 515 17.38 -11.03 -24.70
CA HIS A 515 16.68 -9.79 -24.41
C HIS A 515 15.38 -10.10 -23.66
N ILE A 516 15.27 -9.62 -22.43
CA ILE A 516 14.02 -9.63 -21.67
C ILE A 516 13.24 -8.39 -22.09
N LYS A 517 12.07 -8.57 -22.71
CA LYS A 517 11.23 -7.47 -23.22
C LYS A 517 10.22 -6.95 -22.21
N THR A 518 9.98 -7.69 -21.14
CA THR A 518 9.09 -7.29 -20.05
C THR A 518 9.87 -6.48 -19.02
N ASP A 519 9.32 -5.36 -18.57
CA ASP A 519 9.85 -4.64 -17.42
C ASP A 519 9.69 -5.51 -16.16
N LEU A 520 10.78 -5.74 -15.43
CA LEU A 520 10.81 -6.60 -14.24
C LEU A 520 10.55 -5.83 -12.94
N GLY A 521 10.29 -4.52 -13.02
CA GLY A 521 10.00 -3.65 -11.89
C GLY A 521 11.25 -3.08 -11.19
N ALA A 522 11.02 -2.17 -10.23
CA ALA A 522 12.06 -1.33 -9.61
C ALA A 522 13.04 -2.05 -8.65
N GLY A 523 12.81 -3.34 -8.36
CA GLY A 523 13.68 -4.12 -7.49
C GLY A 523 14.71 -4.88 -8.30
N ASN A 524 15.90 -4.30 -8.54
CA ASN A 524 17.05 -4.89 -9.25
C ASN A 524 17.13 -6.43 -9.10
N PRO A 525 16.52 -7.21 -10.00
CA PRO A 525 16.39 -8.64 -9.79
C PRO A 525 17.72 -9.32 -10.14
N VAL A 526 18.11 -10.34 -9.38
CA VAL A 526 19.27 -11.17 -9.73
C VAL A 526 18.83 -12.19 -10.77
N ILE A 527 19.33 -12.04 -12.00
CA ILE A 527 18.97 -12.87 -13.14
C ILE A 527 20.08 -13.89 -13.43
N GLU A 528 19.68 -15.14 -13.68
CA GLU A 528 20.57 -16.20 -14.13
C GLU A 528 20.11 -16.72 -15.50
N TYR A 529 21.05 -16.86 -16.43
CA TYR A 529 20.83 -17.35 -17.79
C TYR A 529 21.44 -18.75 -17.92
N GLN A 530 20.59 -19.75 -18.12
CA GLN A 530 21.01 -21.10 -18.46
C GLN A 530 21.04 -21.22 -19.97
N TRP A 531 22.24 -21.28 -20.52
CA TRP A 531 22.50 -21.43 -21.95
C TRP A 531 22.72 -22.89 -22.28
N GLU A 532 22.10 -23.37 -23.35
CA GLU A 532 22.26 -24.73 -23.86
C GLU A 532 22.31 -24.75 -25.39
N THR A 533 23.03 -25.70 -25.96
CA THR A 533 23.04 -26.00 -27.39
C THR A 533 22.93 -27.50 -27.60
N SER A 534 22.32 -27.94 -28.71
CA SER A 534 22.34 -29.36 -29.12
C SER A 534 23.77 -29.89 -29.30
N GLY A 535 24.75 -29.00 -29.51
CA GLY A 535 26.17 -29.31 -29.39
C GLY A 535 26.73 -30.22 -30.47
N LYS A 536 25.99 -30.42 -31.58
CA LYS A 536 26.34 -31.37 -32.63
C LYS A 536 27.41 -30.82 -33.56
N TYR A 537 27.46 -29.49 -33.72
CA TYR A 537 28.31 -28.78 -34.67
C TYR A 537 29.19 -27.70 -34.03
N GLY A 538 28.93 -27.36 -32.77
CA GLY A 538 29.70 -26.37 -32.02
C GLY A 538 29.39 -26.39 -30.53
N HIS A 539 29.97 -25.44 -29.79
CA HIS A 539 29.70 -25.25 -28.37
C HIS A 539 29.52 -23.77 -28.05
N LEU A 540 29.03 -23.47 -26.85
CA LEU A 540 28.86 -22.12 -26.33
C LEU A 540 30.03 -21.74 -25.43
N LYS A 541 30.39 -20.46 -25.41
CA LYS A 541 31.33 -19.87 -24.44
C LYS A 541 30.87 -18.49 -23.99
N ASP A 542 31.25 -18.06 -22.80
CA ASP A 542 31.00 -16.71 -22.30
C ASP A 542 32.29 -15.97 -21.92
N ASP A 543 32.17 -14.65 -21.66
CA ASP A 543 33.31 -13.80 -21.28
C ASP A 543 33.81 -14.07 -19.84
N ARG A 544 33.20 -15.02 -19.11
CA ARG A 544 33.59 -15.44 -17.76
C ARG A 544 34.31 -16.79 -17.73
N GLY A 545 34.59 -17.36 -18.90
CA GLY A 545 35.33 -18.60 -19.04
C GLY A 545 34.49 -19.86 -18.88
N HIS A 546 33.15 -19.76 -18.92
CA HIS A 546 32.31 -20.93 -19.09
C HIS A 546 32.33 -21.36 -20.56
N GLU A 547 32.48 -22.66 -20.82
CA GLU A 547 32.49 -23.25 -22.16
C GLU A 547 31.84 -24.64 -22.13
N GLY A 548 31.07 -24.99 -23.16
CA GLY A 548 30.47 -26.31 -23.32
C GLY A 548 29.12 -26.28 -24.02
N THR A 549 28.37 -27.38 -23.91
CA THR A 549 27.03 -27.51 -24.51
C THR A 549 25.91 -27.02 -23.60
N SER A 550 26.17 -26.84 -22.30
CA SER A 550 25.22 -26.27 -21.34
C SER A 550 25.96 -25.67 -20.14
N PHE A 551 25.59 -24.45 -19.73
CA PHE A 551 26.07 -23.83 -18.50
C PHE A 551 25.13 -22.71 -18.02
N SER A 552 25.22 -22.38 -16.72
CA SER A 552 24.60 -21.18 -16.16
C SER A 552 25.58 -20.02 -16.15
N SER A 553 25.12 -18.83 -16.52
CA SER A 553 25.87 -17.59 -16.45
C SER A 553 25.00 -16.47 -15.88
N SER A 554 25.62 -15.44 -15.31
CA SER A 554 24.90 -14.20 -15.00
C SER A 554 24.99 -13.20 -16.15
N LEU A 555 25.57 -13.58 -17.29
CA LEU A 555 25.63 -12.77 -18.50
C LEU A 555 24.44 -13.08 -19.41
N ASP A 556 23.87 -12.02 -19.96
CA ASP A 556 22.79 -12.05 -20.95
C ASP A 556 23.29 -12.40 -22.36
N ASN A 557 24.57 -12.73 -22.53
CA ASN A 557 25.16 -13.01 -23.82
C ASN A 557 26.20 -14.13 -23.77
N VAL A 558 26.30 -14.88 -24.87
CA VAL A 558 27.26 -15.96 -25.10
C VAL A 558 27.71 -15.93 -26.57
N SER A 559 28.83 -16.58 -26.86
CA SER A 559 29.27 -16.86 -28.23
C SER A 559 29.07 -18.33 -28.55
N TYR A 560 28.50 -18.63 -29.72
CA TYR A 560 28.50 -19.96 -30.31
C TYR A 560 29.71 -20.11 -31.23
N LEU A 561 30.55 -21.11 -30.99
CA LEU A 561 31.72 -21.45 -31.79
C LEU A 561 31.48 -22.76 -32.55
N ALA A 562 31.49 -22.69 -33.88
CA ALA A 562 31.38 -23.86 -34.74
C ALA A 562 32.72 -24.62 -34.77
N THR A 563 32.76 -25.83 -34.22
CA THR A 563 33.99 -26.65 -34.17
C THR A 563 33.96 -27.86 -35.10
N ALA A 564 32.77 -28.29 -35.54
CA ALA A 564 32.66 -29.43 -36.43
C ALA A 564 33.05 -29.07 -37.86
N THR A 565 33.71 -30.03 -38.53
CA THR A 565 33.96 -29.96 -39.98
C THR A 565 32.64 -30.15 -40.74
N TYR A 566 32.41 -29.34 -41.77
CA TYR A 566 31.21 -29.45 -42.61
C TYR A 566 31.10 -30.85 -43.25
N PRO A 567 30.06 -31.66 -42.94
CA PRO A 567 29.99 -33.06 -43.37
C PRO A 567 29.51 -33.28 -44.81
N GLY A 568 29.08 -32.24 -45.54
CA GLY A 568 28.57 -32.39 -46.90
C GLY A 568 27.04 -32.25 -47.00
N SER A 569 26.35 -33.30 -47.45
CA SER A 569 24.90 -33.26 -47.69
C SER A 569 24.09 -33.42 -46.41
N GLY A 570 23.05 -32.59 -46.22
CA GLY A 570 22.09 -32.68 -45.12
C GLY A 570 21.88 -31.33 -44.42
N GLU A 571 20.90 -31.25 -43.52
CA GLU A 571 20.77 -30.08 -42.63
C GLU A 571 21.74 -30.20 -41.45
N HIS A 572 22.61 -29.21 -41.29
CA HIS A 572 23.61 -29.17 -40.22
C HIS A 572 23.28 -28.06 -39.23
N LYS A 573 22.15 -28.21 -38.53
CA LYS A 573 21.64 -27.22 -37.59
C LYS A 573 21.97 -27.61 -36.15
N ASP A 574 22.39 -26.63 -35.36
CA ASP A 574 22.35 -26.67 -33.90
C ASP A 574 21.27 -25.73 -33.39
N THR A 575 20.52 -26.18 -32.38
CA THR A 575 19.56 -25.33 -31.67
C THR A 575 20.22 -24.82 -30.40
N ILE A 576 20.28 -23.50 -30.26
CA ILE A 576 20.73 -22.82 -29.06
C ILE A 576 19.48 -22.38 -28.30
N LYS A 577 19.41 -22.68 -27.01
CA LYS A 577 18.32 -22.25 -26.13
C LYS A 577 18.89 -21.51 -24.92
N VAL A 578 18.17 -20.47 -24.50
CA VAL A 578 18.39 -19.81 -23.22
C VAL A 578 17.15 -20.00 -22.37
N THR A 579 17.34 -20.44 -21.13
CA THR A 579 16.31 -20.42 -20.10
C THR A 579 16.72 -19.41 -19.05
N VAL A 580 15.85 -18.45 -18.77
CA VAL A 580 16.17 -17.37 -17.83
C VAL A 580 15.46 -17.64 -16.50
N TYR A 581 16.18 -17.44 -15.41
CA TYR A 581 15.69 -17.63 -14.05
C TYR A 581 15.83 -16.34 -13.25
N LEU A 582 14.84 -16.08 -12.40
CA LEU A 582 14.95 -15.13 -11.31
C LEU A 582 15.49 -15.85 -10.07
N LYS A 583 16.54 -15.30 -9.46
CA LYS A 583 17.16 -15.85 -8.25
C LYS A 583 16.80 -15.01 -7.03
N GLN A 584 16.19 -15.65 -6.03
CA GLN A 584 15.87 -15.06 -4.73
C GLN A 584 16.51 -15.91 -3.63
N GLY A 585 17.69 -15.50 -3.15
CA GLY A 585 18.50 -16.32 -2.24
C GLY A 585 18.98 -17.62 -2.91
N GLN A 586 18.56 -18.77 -2.37
CA GLN A 586 18.88 -20.09 -2.94
C GLN A 586 17.84 -20.60 -3.94
N THR A 587 16.65 -19.98 -4.00
CA THR A 587 15.56 -20.40 -4.87
C THR A 587 15.73 -19.79 -6.26
N LYS A 588 15.46 -20.59 -7.30
CA LYS A 588 15.45 -20.15 -8.71
C LYS A 588 14.07 -20.43 -9.30
N SER A 589 13.45 -19.42 -9.91
CA SER A 589 12.18 -19.54 -10.61
C SER A 589 12.38 -19.26 -12.10
N LYS A 590 11.97 -20.19 -12.97
CA LYS A 590 12.05 -20.00 -14.42
C LYS A 590 11.11 -18.85 -14.80
N ILE A 591 11.62 -17.85 -15.53
CA ILE A 591 10.81 -16.70 -15.99
C ILE A 591 10.53 -16.75 -17.48
N GLY A 592 11.31 -17.48 -18.28
CA GLY A 592 11.02 -17.70 -19.70
C GLY A 592 12.13 -18.43 -20.45
N GLU A 593 11.90 -18.72 -21.72
CA GLU A 593 12.91 -19.31 -22.60
C GLU A 593 12.86 -18.75 -24.02
N ALA A 594 13.98 -18.80 -24.72
CA ALA A 594 14.08 -18.43 -26.12
C ALA A 594 15.04 -19.34 -26.88
N LYS A 595 14.86 -19.44 -28.19
CA LYS A 595 15.65 -20.30 -29.07
C LYS A 595 16.24 -19.52 -30.23
N SER A 596 17.44 -19.92 -30.64
CA SER A 596 18.12 -19.52 -31.87
C SER A 596 18.56 -20.77 -32.62
N VAL A 597 18.63 -20.68 -33.94
CA VAL A 597 19.11 -21.79 -34.78
C VAL A 597 20.39 -21.38 -35.50
N GLY A 598 21.49 -22.09 -35.20
CA GLY A 598 22.76 -21.95 -35.90
C GLY A 598 22.88 -23.00 -36.99
N THR A 599 23.15 -22.60 -38.22
CA THR A 599 23.38 -23.53 -39.34
C THR A 599 24.87 -23.58 -39.66
N LEU A 600 25.48 -24.77 -39.55
CA LEU A 600 26.81 -25.03 -40.08
C LEU A 600 26.72 -25.14 -41.60
N THR A 601 27.55 -24.37 -42.28
CA THR A 601 27.60 -24.31 -43.74
C THR A 601 29.04 -24.49 -44.21
N ASN A 602 29.23 -24.87 -45.47
CA ASN A 602 30.54 -24.79 -46.10
C ASN A 602 30.90 -23.36 -46.53
N LYS A 603 30.06 -22.37 -46.21
CA LYS A 603 30.12 -21.00 -46.71
C LYS A 603 29.78 -19.97 -45.62
N GLU A 604 30.76 -19.30 -45.07
CA GLU A 604 30.53 -18.14 -44.19
C GLU A 604 30.18 -16.92 -45.03
N VAL A 605 29.01 -16.31 -44.81
CA VAL A 605 28.58 -15.11 -45.55
C VAL A 605 28.61 -13.90 -44.64
N VAL A 606 29.47 -12.93 -44.93
CA VAL A 606 29.61 -11.66 -44.22
C VAL A 606 29.08 -10.53 -45.11
N VAL A 607 28.00 -9.87 -44.71
CA VAL A 607 27.44 -8.72 -45.45
C VAL A 607 27.81 -7.44 -44.73
N VAL A 608 28.45 -6.53 -45.45
CA VAL A 608 28.85 -5.23 -44.92
C VAL A 608 28.07 -4.12 -45.62
N ASN A 609 27.29 -3.36 -44.85
CA ASN A 609 26.45 -2.28 -45.37
C ASN A 609 27.26 -1.00 -45.60
N VAL A 610 26.89 -0.21 -46.62
CA VAL A 610 27.49 1.10 -46.86
C VAL A 610 26.90 2.11 -45.86
N ALA A 611 27.67 2.49 -44.83
CA ALA A 611 27.23 3.45 -43.79
C ALA A 611 27.60 4.91 -44.14
N THR A 612 26.82 5.87 -43.63
CA THR A 612 26.92 7.32 -43.95
C THR A 612 27.97 8.11 -43.15
N HIS A 613 28.66 7.51 -42.16
CA HIS A 613 29.66 8.21 -41.33
C HIS A 613 30.87 7.31 -40.99
N VAL A 614 32.08 7.90 -40.98
CA VAL A 614 33.34 7.24 -40.58
C VAL A 614 33.78 7.74 -39.20
N ASN A 615 33.93 6.84 -38.22
CA ASN A 615 34.63 7.12 -36.96
C ASN A 615 36.06 6.54 -37.01
N VAL A 616 37.06 7.34 -36.61
CA VAL A 616 38.46 6.91 -36.49
C VAL A 616 38.74 6.58 -35.04
N ALA A 617 39.15 5.35 -34.75
CA ALA A 617 39.57 4.92 -33.41
C ALA A 617 40.93 4.18 -33.49
N PRO A 618 41.76 4.22 -32.43
CA PRO A 618 43.05 3.55 -32.43
C PRO A 618 42.86 2.02 -32.47
N SER A 619 43.54 1.32 -33.38
CA SER A 619 43.51 -0.15 -33.37
C SER A 619 44.87 -0.77 -33.69
N ARG A 620 45.43 -1.45 -32.68
CA ARG A 620 46.55 -2.42 -32.66
C ARG A 620 47.85 -2.05 -33.39
N VAL A 621 48.92 -2.65 -32.87
CA VAL A 621 50.29 -2.54 -33.35
C VAL A 621 50.53 -3.67 -34.37
N ASP A 622 51.18 -3.37 -35.49
CA ASP A 622 51.55 -4.39 -36.47
C ASP A 622 52.71 -5.29 -35.98
N MET A 623 53.06 -6.31 -36.77
CA MET A 623 54.13 -7.26 -36.41
C MET A 623 55.53 -6.62 -36.33
N ASN A 624 55.68 -5.34 -36.71
CA ASN A 624 56.93 -4.57 -36.67
C ASN A 624 56.94 -3.49 -35.57
N GLY A 625 55.91 -3.43 -34.72
CA GLY A 625 55.87 -2.48 -33.60
C GLY A 625 55.29 -1.10 -33.92
N ASN A 626 54.75 -0.87 -35.13
CA ASN A 626 54.18 0.42 -35.51
C ASN A 626 52.72 0.57 -35.09
N GLN A 627 52.36 1.72 -34.52
CA GLN A 627 50.99 2.04 -34.12
C GLN A 627 50.13 2.37 -35.36
N LEU A 628 49.10 1.56 -35.63
CA LEU A 628 48.17 1.79 -36.74
C LEU A 628 46.89 2.47 -36.25
N TYR A 629 46.45 3.50 -36.97
CA TYR A 629 45.14 4.12 -36.79
C TYR A 629 44.17 3.57 -37.83
N LYS A 630 42.97 3.13 -37.41
CA LYS A 630 41.96 2.61 -38.34
C LYS A 630 40.89 3.67 -38.57
N ALA A 631 40.95 4.29 -39.75
CA ALA A 631 39.84 5.04 -40.33
C ALA A 631 39.07 4.12 -41.28
N SER A 632 37.81 3.81 -40.99
CA SER A 632 36.99 2.96 -41.86
C SER A 632 36.13 3.78 -42.82
N ASN A 633 36.69 4.19 -43.96
CA ASN A 633 36.31 3.69 -45.30
C ASN A 633 36.85 4.60 -46.42
N PRO A 634 37.90 4.17 -47.16
CA PRO A 634 38.13 4.62 -48.52
C PRO A 634 38.17 3.40 -49.47
N THR A 635 37.46 3.46 -50.61
CA THR A 635 37.54 2.50 -51.75
C THR A 635 37.85 1.04 -51.38
N TRP A 636 36.86 0.14 -51.31
CA TRP A 636 37.03 -1.23 -50.80
C TRP A 636 38.32 -1.94 -51.28
N ASP A 637 39.34 -1.88 -50.42
CA ASP A 637 40.31 -2.94 -50.18
C ASP A 637 39.70 -3.76 -49.04
N ALA A 638 39.07 -4.89 -49.36
CA ALA A 638 38.59 -5.79 -48.31
C ALA A 638 39.78 -6.55 -47.74
N SER A 639 40.26 -6.18 -46.55
CA SER A 639 41.25 -6.99 -45.84
C SER A 639 40.53 -8.07 -45.04
N ILE A 640 40.47 -9.26 -45.62
CA ILE A 640 40.07 -10.46 -44.89
C ILE A 640 41.35 -11.04 -44.30
N THR A 641 41.44 -11.13 -42.97
CA THR A 641 42.51 -11.93 -42.35
C THR A 641 42.32 -13.37 -42.81
N PRO A 642 43.33 -14.00 -43.46
CA PRO A 642 43.19 -15.36 -43.96
C PRO A 642 42.68 -16.30 -42.87
N ARG A 643 41.54 -16.93 -43.12
CA ARG A 643 40.93 -17.91 -42.21
C ARG A 643 41.60 -19.26 -42.43
N PRO A 644 42.15 -19.89 -41.38
CA PRO A 644 42.71 -21.24 -41.50
C PRO A 644 41.68 -22.21 -42.09
N GLY A 645 42.05 -22.92 -43.15
CA GLY A 645 41.19 -23.91 -43.80
C GLY A 645 40.23 -23.38 -44.86
N ALA A 646 40.20 -22.08 -45.16
CA ALA A 646 39.42 -21.57 -46.30
C ALA A 646 39.92 -22.15 -47.63
N LYS A 647 39.00 -22.46 -48.55
CA LYS A 647 39.24 -22.90 -49.93
C LYS A 647 39.03 -21.79 -50.95
N SER A 648 38.07 -20.89 -50.72
CA SER A 648 37.82 -19.75 -51.59
C SER A 648 37.24 -18.55 -50.83
N TYR A 649 37.48 -17.34 -51.34
CA TYR A 649 36.78 -16.13 -50.93
C TYR A 649 36.06 -15.56 -52.15
N THR A 650 34.78 -15.26 -51.99
CA THR A 650 33.91 -14.73 -53.02
C THR A 650 33.35 -13.39 -52.55
N MET A 651 33.65 -12.31 -53.25
CA MET A 651 33.08 -10.98 -52.96
C MET A 651 32.00 -10.65 -53.99
N ARG A 652 30.89 -10.06 -53.54
CA ARG A 652 29.76 -9.70 -54.38
C ARG A 652 29.18 -8.35 -53.99
N VAL A 653 28.96 -7.46 -54.95
CA VAL A 653 28.37 -6.13 -54.71
C VAL A 653 26.84 -6.20 -54.82
N ILE A 654 26.13 -5.51 -53.93
CA ILE A 654 24.66 -5.40 -53.94
C ILE A 654 24.29 -3.97 -54.39
N LYS A 655 23.60 -3.87 -55.52
CA LYS A 655 23.15 -2.64 -56.17
C LYS A 655 21.63 -2.65 -56.29
N ASN A 656 20.95 -1.72 -55.62
CA ASN A 656 19.49 -1.58 -55.57
C ASN A 656 18.79 -2.87 -55.10
N GLY A 657 19.42 -3.59 -54.16
CA GLY A 657 18.95 -4.91 -53.72
C GLY A 657 19.30 -6.07 -54.66
N GLU A 658 19.82 -5.80 -55.88
CA GLU A 658 20.26 -6.82 -56.82
C GLU A 658 21.74 -7.17 -56.61
N LYS A 659 22.02 -8.47 -56.65
CA LYS A 659 23.35 -9.05 -56.44
C LYS A 659 24.12 -9.07 -57.77
N LEU A 660 25.20 -8.30 -57.88
CA LEU A 660 26.07 -8.27 -59.06
C LEU A 660 26.92 -9.55 -59.19
N SER A 661 27.60 -9.72 -60.32
CA SER A 661 28.50 -10.87 -60.53
C SER A 661 29.58 -10.95 -59.45
N PRO A 662 29.76 -12.12 -58.81
CA PRO A 662 30.78 -12.27 -57.78
C PRO A 662 32.19 -12.35 -58.35
N VAL A 663 33.18 -11.98 -57.54
CA VAL A 663 34.61 -12.18 -57.79
C VAL A 663 35.12 -13.20 -56.78
N THR A 664 35.61 -14.34 -57.27
CA THR A 664 36.11 -15.44 -56.42
C THR A 664 37.63 -15.55 -56.56
N LYS A 665 38.36 -15.76 -55.46
CA LYS A 665 39.74 -16.25 -55.53
C LYS A 665 40.06 -17.26 -54.43
N THR A 666 41.14 -18.01 -54.66
CA THR A 666 41.73 -18.97 -53.71
C THR A 666 42.62 -18.23 -52.71
N PRO A 667 42.64 -18.60 -51.41
CA PRO A 667 43.53 -17.99 -50.42
C PRO A 667 45.03 -18.13 -50.79
N SER A 668 45.80 -17.04 -50.64
CA SER A 668 47.27 -17.03 -50.71
C SER A 668 47.86 -16.46 -49.41
N PRO A 669 48.99 -16.97 -48.88
CA PRO A 669 49.63 -16.45 -47.66
C PRO A 669 50.04 -14.96 -47.70
N SER A 670 50.12 -14.37 -48.90
CA SER A 670 50.51 -12.97 -49.14
C SER A 670 49.33 -11.99 -49.29
N ASP A 671 48.10 -12.47 -49.37
CA ASP A 671 46.97 -11.67 -49.86
C ASP A 671 46.14 -11.08 -48.71
N THR A 672 46.60 -9.94 -48.17
CA THR A 672 45.86 -9.18 -47.14
C THR A 672 44.91 -8.12 -47.70
N ILE A 673 44.90 -7.88 -49.01
CA ILE A 673 44.15 -6.77 -49.64
C ILE A 673 43.47 -7.21 -50.94
N TRP A 674 42.14 -7.05 -51.02
CA TRP A 674 41.32 -7.46 -52.15
C TRP A 674 40.66 -6.28 -52.86
N ARG A 675 40.90 -6.13 -54.18
CA ARG A 675 40.28 -5.13 -55.05
C ARG A 675 39.24 -5.76 -55.97
N TYR A 676 38.07 -5.14 -56.09
CA TYR A 676 37.11 -5.48 -57.15
C TYR A 676 37.64 -4.96 -58.50
N PRO A 677 37.95 -5.82 -59.49
CA PRO A 677 38.34 -5.36 -60.81
C PRO A 677 37.13 -4.70 -61.48
N GLY A 678 37.20 -3.38 -61.67
CA GLY A 678 36.10 -2.56 -62.16
C GLY A 678 35.66 -2.96 -63.57
N GLY A 679 34.49 -3.60 -63.66
CA GLY A 679 33.59 -3.41 -64.80
C GLY A 679 32.90 -2.06 -64.63
N ASN A 680 32.87 -1.24 -65.69
CA ASN A 680 32.29 0.11 -65.72
C ASN A 680 31.01 0.24 -64.86
N ILE A 681 31.09 0.94 -63.71
CA ILE A 681 29.98 1.04 -62.74
C ILE A 681 29.00 2.17 -63.12
N GLY A 682 29.37 3.00 -64.10
CA GLY A 682 28.57 4.08 -64.68
C GLY A 682 28.88 5.46 -64.10
N THR A 683 28.17 6.48 -64.61
CA THR A 683 28.22 7.87 -64.15
C THR A 683 27.00 8.17 -63.26
N ALA A 684 27.21 8.81 -62.11
CA ALA A 684 26.13 9.40 -61.32
C ALA A 684 26.33 10.91 -61.26
N ASN A 685 25.26 11.68 -61.52
CA ASN A 685 25.27 13.14 -61.51
C ASN A 685 26.42 13.78 -62.32
N GLY A 686 26.70 13.24 -63.52
CA GLY A 686 27.73 13.76 -64.42
C GLY A 686 29.18 13.50 -64.01
N THR A 687 29.42 12.81 -62.89
CA THR A 687 30.77 12.47 -62.42
C THR A 687 31.12 11.03 -62.81
N ASP A 688 32.25 10.84 -63.49
CA ASP A 688 32.77 9.51 -63.83
C ASP A 688 33.39 8.85 -62.61
N CYS A 689 32.65 7.93 -62.00
CA CYS A 689 33.07 7.21 -60.80
C CYS A 689 33.96 5.99 -61.13
N SER A 690 34.40 5.82 -62.40
CA SER A 690 35.26 4.71 -62.86
C SER A 690 36.76 4.94 -62.67
N ARG A 691 37.23 6.17 -62.38
CA ARG A 691 38.67 6.53 -62.35
C ARG A 691 39.21 7.03 -61.01
N SER A 692 38.42 7.01 -59.94
CA SER A 692 38.83 7.59 -58.65
C SER A 692 39.60 6.58 -57.77
N GLY A 693 40.90 6.40 -58.03
CA GLY A 693 41.82 5.83 -57.05
C GLY A 693 42.40 6.94 -56.17
N MET A 694 42.13 6.92 -54.85
CA MET A 694 42.85 7.75 -53.87
C MET A 694 43.68 6.87 -52.96
N PHE A 695 44.94 7.26 -52.74
CA PHE A 695 45.80 6.71 -51.70
C PHE A 695 45.63 7.55 -50.43
N ALA A 696 45.36 6.90 -49.30
CA ALA A 696 45.47 7.57 -48.01
C ALA A 696 46.95 7.90 -47.74
N LYS A 697 47.27 9.19 -47.55
CA LYS A 697 48.55 9.61 -47.00
C LYS A 697 48.49 9.47 -45.49
N ILE A 698 49.49 8.80 -44.92
CA ILE A 698 49.73 8.74 -43.49
C ILE A 698 50.44 10.06 -43.10
N ASP A 699 50.03 10.69 -42.00
CA ASP A 699 50.38 12.05 -41.51
C ASP A 699 49.66 13.24 -42.17
N LEU A 700 48.34 13.36 -41.93
CA LEU A 700 47.56 14.56 -42.27
C LEU A 700 47.27 15.38 -41.01
N ASN A 701 47.35 16.71 -41.14
CA ASN A 701 46.88 17.61 -40.08
C ASN A 701 45.34 17.74 -40.12
N ALA A 702 44.76 18.30 -39.05
CA ALA A 702 43.30 18.35 -38.84
C ALA A 702 42.51 19.03 -39.98
N ALA A 703 43.11 20.01 -40.67
CA ALA A 703 42.47 20.70 -41.81
C ALA A 703 42.45 19.82 -43.07
N GLN A 704 43.53 19.09 -43.33
CA GLN A 704 43.63 18.15 -44.46
C GLN A 704 42.76 16.91 -44.25
N ALA A 705 42.57 16.46 -43.00
CA ALA A 705 41.63 15.40 -42.67
C ALA A 705 40.17 15.77 -42.95
N ALA A 706 39.80 17.05 -42.81
CA ALA A 706 38.44 17.54 -43.11
C ALA A 706 38.17 17.63 -44.62
N GLU A 707 39.15 18.04 -45.42
CA GLU A 707 39.04 18.07 -46.88
C GLU A 707 38.99 16.64 -47.47
N GLU A 708 39.78 15.72 -46.93
CA GLU A 708 39.76 14.30 -47.29
C GLU A 708 38.44 13.63 -46.90
N ARG A 709 37.89 13.96 -45.72
CA ARG A 709 36.55 13.53 -45.30
C ARG A 709 35.46 14.04 -46.25
N THR A 710 35.55 15.30 -46.69
CA THR A 710 34.59 15.88 -47.64
C THR A 710 34.64 15.18 -49.01
N ARG A 711 35.84 14.81 -49.48
CA ARG A 711 36.00 14.00 -50.70
C ARG A 711 35.46 12.58 -50.55
N GLN A 712 35.65 11.95 -49.39
CA GLN A 712 35.11 10.62 -49.09
C GLN A 712 33.57 10.63 -49.02
N GLU A 713 32.98 11.65 -48.40
CA GLU A 713 31.53 11.84 -48.32
C GLU A 713 30.91 12.07 -49.72
N ALA A 714 31.58 12.80 -50.61
CA ALA A 714 31.16 12.99 -52.00
C ALA A 714 31.20 11.68 -52.83
N LEU A 715 32.16 10.79 -52.55
CA LEU A 715 32.24 9.48 -53.22
C LEU A 715 31.14 8.54 -52.69
N ILE A 716 30.88 8.52 -51.39
CA ILE A 716 29.76 7.76 -50.79
C ILE A 716 28.43 8.21 -51.41
N ALA A 717 28.25 9.52 -51.60
CA ALA A 717 27.09 10.06 -52.30
C ALA A 717 26.99 9.62 -53.77
N CYS A 718 28.11 9.53 -54.51
CA CYS A 718 28.10 8.97 -55.87
C CYS A 718 27.62 7.52 -55.88
N TRP A 719 28.07 6.68 -54.94
CA TRP A 719 27.76 5.25 -54.93
C TRP A 719 26.35 4.93 -54.44
N ILE A 720 25.83 5.71 -53.46
CA ILE A 720 24.40 5.71 -53.13
C ILE A 720 23.58 6.17 -54.35
N GLY A 721 24.06 7.18 -55.07
CA GLY A 721 23.46 7.63 -56.35
C GLY A 721 23.50 6.58 -57.46
N LEU A 722 24.48 5.67 -57.44
CA LEU A 722 24.54 4.48 -58.29
C LEU A 722 23.70 3.32 -57.74
N GLY A 723 23.12 3.45 -56.55
CA GLY A 723 22.27 2.44 -55.94
C GLY A 723 23.00 1.34 -55.17
N ILE A 724 24.30 1.44 -54.91
CA ILE A 724 25.04 0.37 -54.22
C ILE A 724 24.77 0.45 -52.70
N THR A 725 24.19 -0.61 -52.14
CA THR A 725 23.70 -0.62 -50.75
C THR A 725 24.56 -1.46 -49.81
N ALA A 726 25.23 -2.50 -50.31
CA ALA A 726 26.05 -3.40 -49.50
C ALA A 726 27.08 -4.19 -50.33
N VAL A 727 28.03 -4.83 -49.66
CA VAL A 727 28.94 -5.83 -50.24
C VAL A 727 28.86 -7.12 -49.41
N GLU A 728 28.65 -8.24 -50.09
CA GLU A 728 28.58 -9.60 -49.54
C GLU A 728 29.91 -10.31 -49.77
N PHE A 729 30.51 -10.85 -48.71
CA PHE A 729 31.66 -11.75 -48.76
C PHE A 729 31.21 -13.15 -48.42
N THR A 730 31.60 -14.15 -49.20
CA THR A 730 31.38 -15.56 -48.94
C THR A 730 32.73 -16.25 -48.82
N ILE A 731 33.01 -16.89 -47.70
CA ILE A 731 34.22 -17.66 -47.45
C ILE A 731 33.85 -19.14 -47.51
N GLU A 732 34.38 -19.86 -48.49
CA GLU A 732 34.17 -21.30 -48.62
C GLU A 732 35.28 -22.04 -47.89
N TYR A 733 34.93 -23.04 -47.07
CA TYR A 733 35.86 -23.85 -46.28
C TYR A 733 35.98 -25.29 -46.80
#